data_AF-A0A4U0HC13-F1
#
_entry.id   AF-A0A4U0HC13-F1
#
_cell.length_a   1.000
_cell.length_b   1.000
_cell.length_c   1.000
_cell.angle_alpha   90.00
_cell.angle_beta   90.00
_cell.angle_gamma   90.00
#
_symmetry.space_group_name_H-M   'P 1'
#
loop_
_entity.id
_entity.type
_entity.pdbx_description
1 polymer ?
#
loop_
_entity_poly.entity_id
_entity_poly.type
_entity_poly.pdbx_seq_one_letter_code
_entity_poly.pdbx_strand_id
1 'polypeptide(L)'
;MSRFPCTSEMKKSRRRGPHQFGRTTVQAADIGRSGQRWRKGAHRMTDELVRGFDDQRPRSWLDAFPWLKGVAEPGTLPTWTEMIDGVSLTTRIQRLAHVSELAMERLTQWTVGQIFPGLNPELNLLEIRLPARAVNALGRNSCSTAGDLIPLRLYELMEWRQIGVGTIDSILQALADSSASATTPTVTTLASSDEEQQPEAPPAQLASVIEDLRQIAAWYAVVGLPEQPLLGAPLPPGSPGLVLMARRRLEMLRAEEILDGESETDVAALFDKAFATLDKRAVDVLANRLFADAPLTLDEIGRSYGVTRERIRQIEGKARGAMLGFISEGGPLAMVADTARTLIGTIRPLDDLLALMPALGKAIDFVGQPVWRVLDGLDDAYEIEDRWCVVPTMQSAEMLTRTQLEERADQYGVARLDELDLVESSQPGRLPELTAAWLRRCGYIVDGDAVYTRVGSVGDYAAAVLSVGGSPLSGQEIVDRFSFDRSVGSVKNALSQDDRFERVDRDLWALREWGMDAYAGIRSVIREQVARSGGRASLNDLIEYITGRYTVTANSVIAYANMKPFEVQDGVVRLYSGNHEIRKAPASTRRLFRRADAWAYRVRITTDHLRGSGSAAPVAIAKIVGLQPGESRQLPSPLGPQLVAWTGTQPSFGTIRRFLMDQDIAVDTEAFLVLGDDGSFSFEPASEPVGQPLLDALSLTGAAHTLDPEGARRSLAVALGLPEPSPVISIIGAFRERGDEDIAELLVGIREHLDGRGSAERPKHRGNVDEILDLL
;
A
#
# COMPACT_ATOMS: atom_id res chain seq x y z
N MET A 1 38.40 -14.08 -38.74
CA MET A 1 38.16 -13.66 -40.13
C MET A 1 37.11 -12.55 -40.08
N SER A 2 37.53 -11.31 -39.83
CA SER A 2 37.87 -10.27 -40.83
C SER A 2 36.62 -9.49 -41.27
N ARG A 3 36.46 -8.17 -41.14
CA ARG A 3 37.22 -7.06 -40.53
C ARG A 3 36.21 -5.91 -40.34
N PHE A 4 36.27 -5.29 -39.17
CA PHE A 4 35.96 -3.89 -38.78
C PHE A 4 36.53 -2.82 -39.76
N PRO A 5 36.47 -1.47 -39.51
CA PRO A 5 35.67 -0.63 -38.58
C PRO A 5 35.27 0.78 -39.14
N CYS A 6 34.83 1.67 -38.22
CA CYS A 6 35.16 3.12 -38.12
C CYS A 6 34.32 4.09 -38.99
N THR A 7 33.92 5.29 -38.55
CA THR A 7 34.39 6.16 -37.46
C THR A 7 33.44 7.36 -37.26
N SER A 8 33.47 7.90 -36.03
CA SER A 8 33.42 9.32 -35.60
C SER A 8 32.23 10.20 -36.02
N GLU A 9 31.45 10.72 -35.06
CA GLU A 9 31.73 11.96 -34.30
C GLU A 9 31.81 13.23 -35.17
N MET A 10 30.84 14.14 -35.04
CA MET A 10 31.04 15.49 -34.48
C MET A 10 29.85 16.44 -34.73
N LYS A 11 29.32 16.93 -33.61
CA LYS A 11 29.01 18.33 -33.27
C LYS A 11 28.43 19.29 -34.33
N LYS A 12 27.27 19.83 -33.92
CA LYS A 12 26.89 21.27 -33.91
C LYS A 12 26.92 22.01 -35.26
N SER A 13 25.75 22.47 -35.71
CA SER A 13 25.33 23.84 -35.36
C SER A 13 24.00 24.25 -36.01
N ARG A 14 23.31 25.12 -35.28
CA ARG A 14 22.13 25.91 -35.62
C ARG A 14 22.22 26.57 -37.01
N ARG A 15 21.08 26.62 -37.73
CA ARG A 15 20.43 27.87 -38.15
C ARG A 15 19.05 27.66 -38.78
N ARG A 16 18.22 28.69 -38.59
CA ARG A 16 16.79 28.85 -38.86
C ARG A 16 16.39 28.90 -40.35
N GLY A 17 15.30 28.18 -40.67
CA GLY A 17 14.13 28.59 -41.50
C GLY A 17 14.27 28.63 -43.04
N PRO A 18 13.18 28.83 -43.81
CA PRO A 18 11.76 28.44 -43.65
C PRO A 18 11.14 27.83 -44.95
N HIS A 19 9.83 27.49 -44.92
CA HIS A 19 8.96 27.12 -46.08
C HIS A 19 9.24 25.76 -46.77
N GLN A 20 8.30 24.98 -47.31
CA GLN A 20 6.84 25.01 -47.47
C GLN A 20 6.42 23.63 -48.04
N PHE A 21 5.16 23.23 -47.79
CA PHE A 21 4.30 22.34 -48.59
C PHE A 21 4.72 20.90 -48.94
N GLY A 22 3.82 19.96 -48.59
CA GLY A 22 3.82 18.59 -49.12
C GLY A 22 2.88 17.63 -48.39
N ARG A 23 1.60 18.00 -48.21
CA ARG A 23 0.54 17.05 -47.81
C ARG A 23 0.05 16.30 -49.05
N THR A 24 0.00 14.96 -48.96
CA THR A 24 -1.03 14.11 -49.58
C THR A 24 -1.31 12.98 -48.58
N THR A 25 -2.34 13.06 -47.72
CA THR A 25 -3.68 12.42 -47.83
C THR A 25 -3.63 10.97 -48.32
N VAL A 26 -4.17 10.02 -47.54
CA VAL A 26 -5.56 9.47 -47.60
C VAL A 26 -5.64 8.44 -46.43
N GLN A 27 -6.67 8.19 -45.62
CA GLN A 27 -8.10 8.50 -45.54
C GLN A 27 -8.55 8.21 -44.08
N ALA A 28 -9.38 9.06 -43.49
CA ALA A 28 -10.26 8.69 -42.38
C ALA A 28 -11.64 9.26 -42.71
N ALA A 29 -12.63 8.37 -42.89
CA ALA A 29 -14.03 8.69 -43.08
C ALA A 29 -14.68 8.83 -41.69
N ASP A 30 -15.28 9.97 -41.32
CA ASP A 30 -16.57 10.52 -41.73
C ASP A 30 -17.69 10.18 -40.71
N ILE A 31 -17.70 10.89 -39.57
CA ILE A 31 -18.93 11.20 -38.79
C ILE A 31 -18.77 12.62 -38.24
N GLY A 32 -19.29 13.59 -38.96
CA GLY A 32 -19.35 14.98 -38.53
C GLY A 32 -20.53 15.68 -39.18
N ARG A 33 -21.70 15.67 -38.50
CA ARG A 33 -22.81 16.61 -38.76
C ARG A 33 -23.88 16.53 -37.66
N SER A 34 -23.60 17.17 -36.52
CA SER A 34 -24.66 17.64 -35.60
C SER A 34 -24.25 18.85 -34.74
N GLY A 35 -22.95 19.16 -34.59
CA GLY A 35 -22.45 20.25 -33.74
C GLY A 35 -22.49 21.69 -34.27
N GLN A 36 -23.19 22.02 -35.37
CA GLN A 36 -23.13 23.37 -35.97
C GLN A 36 -24.44 24.17 -36.02
N ARG A 37 -25.52 23.72 -35.36
CA ARG A 37 -26.79 24.48 -35.34
C ARG A 37 -26.92 25.48 -34.18
N TRP A 38 -26.05 25.42 -33.17
CA TRP A 38 -26.14 26.23 -31.94
C TRP A 38 -25.38 27.58 -31.96
N ARG A 39 -24.79 27.99 -33.10
CA ARG A 39 -24.04 29.27 -33.19
C ARG A 39 -24.74 30.41 -33.91
N LYS A 40 -25.92 30.21 -34.50
CA LYS A 40 -26.64 31.27 -35.24
C LYS A 40 -27.90 31.84 -34.56
N GLY A 41 -28.28 31.34 -33.38
CA GLY A 41 -29.35 31.93 -32.54
C GLY A 41 -28.86 32.95 -31.49
N ALA A 42 -27.55 33.05 -31.28
CA ALA A 42 -26.94 33.73 -30.14
C ALA A 42 -26.97 35.28 -30.16
N HIS A 43 -27.61 35.92 -31.14
CA HIS A 43 -27.69 37.39 -31.21
C HIS A 43 -29.11 37.95 -31.09
N ARG A 44 -30.12 37.09 -30.90
CA ARG A 44 -31.49 37.51 -30.53
C ARG A 44 -31.96 36.99 -29.17
N MET A 45 -31.18 36.13 -28.51
CA MET A 45 -31.50 35.56 -27.18
C MET A 45 -30.97 36.38 -25.99
N THR A 46 -30.28 37.50 -26.23
CA THR A 46 -29.67 38.30 -25.15
C THR A 46 -30.67 39.14 -24.36
N ASP A 47 -31.90 39.35 -24.85
CA ASP A 47 -32.91 40.19 -24.20
C ASP A 47 -33.87 39.43 -23.26
N GLU A 48 -33.97 38.10 -23.37
CA GLU A 48 -34.81 37.28 -22.46
C GLU A 48 -34.04 36.69 -21.27
N LEU A 49 -32.71 36.66 -21.32
CA LEU A 49 -31.86 36.10 -20.26
C LEU A 49 -31.66 37.02 -19.04
N VAL A 50 -32.24 38.23 -19.06
CA VAL A 50 -32.10 39.26 -18.00
C VAL A 50 -33.31 39.28 -17.04
N ARG A 51 -34.30 38.37 -17.17
CA ARG A 51 -35.34 38.24 -16.14
C ARG A 51 -34.70 37.84 -14.81
N GLY A 52 -34.88 38.69 -13.80
CA GLY A 52 -34.32 38.57 -12.46
C GLY A 52 -34.70 37.26 -11.79
N PHE A 53 -33.86 36.84 -10.85
CA PHE A 53 -34.22 35.79 -9.90
C PHE A 53 -35.45 36.27 -9.15
N ASP A 54 -36.62 35.66 -9.40
CA ASP A 54 -37.80 35.87 -8.55
C ASP A 54 -37.50 35.21 -7.21
N ASP A 55 -36.79 35.95 -6.36
CA ASP A 55 -36.51 35.58 -4.99
C ASP A 55 -37.81 35.58 -4.22
N GLN A 56 -38.28 34.39 -3.86
CA GLN A 56 -39.46 34.23 -3.04
C GLN A 56 -39.05 33.70 -1.68
N ARG A 57 -39.70 34.24 -0.65
CA ARG A 57 -39.62 33.66 0.69
C ARG A 57 -40.40 32.33 0.66
N PRO A 58 -39.84 31.23 1.18
CA PRO A 58 -40.53 29.95 1.24
C PRO A 58 -41.90 30.11 1.91
N ARG A 59 -42.98 29.68 1.23
CA ARG A 59 -44.33 29.75 1.80
C ARG A 59 -44.65 28.50 2.59
N SER A 60 -44.22 27.34 2.09
CA SER A 60 -44.37 26.02 2.70
C SER A 60 -43.03 25.38 3.04
N TRP A 61 -43.05 24.33 3.87
CA TRP A 61 -41.85 23.55 4.19
C TRP A 61 -41.24 22.88 2.95
N LEU A 62 -42.07 22.46 1.99
CA LEU A 62 -41.62 21.95 0.69
C LEU A 62 -40.90 23.01 -0.16
N ASP A 63 -41.27 24.28 -0.04
CA ASP A 63 -40.56 25.36 -0.75
C ASP A 63 -39.16 25.61 -0.16
N ALA A 64 -39.04 25.45 1.17
CA ALA A 64 -37.78 25.61 1.89
C ALA A 64 -36.85 24.41 1.69
N PHE A 65 -37.43 23.20 1.72
CA PHE A 65 -36.72 21.92 1.67
C PHE A 65 -37.39 20.97 0.67
N PRO A 66 -37.14 21.13 -0.65
CA PRO A 66 -37.80 20.33 -1.68
C PRO A 66 -37.55 18.81 -1.54
N TRP A 67 -36.42 18.43 -0.95
CA TRP A 67 -36.06 17.03 -0.68
C TRP A 67 -37.04 16.33 0.29
N LEU A 68 -37.81 17.06 1.11
CA LEU A 68 -38.81 16.46 1.99
C LEU A 68 -39.84 15.63 1.21
N LYS A 69 -40.13 16.01 -0.04
CA LYS A 69 -41.03 15.28 -0.92
C LYS A 69 -40.58 13.83 -1.16
N GLY A 70 -39.26 13.60 -1.24
CA GLY A 70 -38.71 12.27 -1.51
C GLY A 70 -38.24 11.51 -0.27
N VAL A 71 -38.19 12.15 0.89
CA VAL A 71 -37.62 11.56 2.12
C VAL A 71 -38.68 11.29 3.19
N ALA A 72 -39.77 12.07 3.20
CA ALA A 72 -40.80 11.94 4.21
C ALA A 72 -41.68 10.68 4.03
N GLU A 73 -42.25 10.19 5.13
CA GLU A 73 -43.11 9.00 5.11
C GLU A 73 -44.36 9.19 4.23
N PRO A 74 -44.82 8.13 3.54
CA PRO A 74 -46.07 8.16 2.76
C PRO A 74 -47.26 8.63 3.60
N GLY A 75 -47.98 9.65 3.12
CA GLY A 75 -49.14 10.23 3.81
C GLY A 75 -48.83 11.45 4.69
N THR A 76 -47.57 11.80 4.90
CA THR A 76 -47.19 13.03 5.62
C THR A 76 -47.15 14.28 4.74
N LEU A 77 -47.26 14.14 3.41
CA LEU A 77 -47.19 15.23 2.43
C LEU A 77 -48.03 16.47 2.80
N PRO A 78 -49.32 16.36 3.22
CA PRO A 78 -50.13 17.52 3.60
C PRO A 78 -49.52 18.37 4.72
N THR A 79 -48.69 17.77 5.56
CA THR A 79 -47.96 18.42 6.64
C THR A 79 -46.84 19.34 6.12
N TRP A 80 -46.20 18.96 5.01
CA TRP A 80 -45.07 19.69 4.44
C TRP A 80 -45.51 20.79 3.46
N THR A 81 -46.74 20.69 2.96
CA THR A 81 -47.39 21.74 2.15
C THR A 81 -48.02 22.85 3.01
N GLU A 82 -48.05 22.70 4.36
CA GLU A 82 -48.54 23.70 5.30
C GLU A 82 -47.67 24.98 5.26
N MET A 83 -48.31 26.16 5.45
CA MET A 83 -47.62 27.45 5.44
C MET A 83 -46.74 27.66 6.68
N ILE A 84 -45.48 28.02 6.48
CA ILE A 84 -44.47 28.20 7.54
C ILE A 84 -44.85 29.31 8.53
N ASP A 85 -45.37 30.44 8.03
CA ASP A 85 -45.68 31.63 8.83
C ASP A 85 -47.00 31.50 9.63
N GLY A 86 -47.78 30.43 9.41
CA GLY A 86 -49.09 30.20 10.04
C GLY A 86 -49.09 29.26 11.26
N VAL A 87 -47.95 28.65 11.58
CA VAL A 87 -47.89 27.55 12.56
C VAL A 87 -47.48 28.03 13.96
N SER A 88 -47.96 27.36 15.01
CA SER A 88 -47.56 27.66 16.40
C SER A 88 -46.05 27.44 16.63
N LEU A 89 -45.45 28.15 17.57
CA LEU A 89 -44.01 28.00 17.91
C LEU A 89 -43.65 26.57 18.33
N THR A 90 -44.55 25.88 19.04
CA THR A 90 -44.38 24.47 19.42
C THR A 90 -44.36 23.56 18.20
N THR A 91 -45.28 23.76 17.27
CA THR A 91 -45.35 22.97 16.03
C THR A 91 -44.13 23.26 15.15
N ARG A 92 -43.68 24.51 15.07
CA ARG A 92 -42.46 24.87 14.33
C ARG A 92 -41.24 24.11 14.85
N ILE A 93 -41.04 24.06 16.17
CA ILE A 93 -39.96 23.30 16.79
C ILE A 93 -40.06 21.81 16.45
N GLN A 94 -41.27 21.23 16.53
CA GLN A 94 -41.49 19.83 16.15
C GLN A 94 -41.18 19.55 14.67
N ARG A 95 -41.55 20.46 13.76
CA ARG A 95 -41.25 20.34 12.33
C ARG A 95 -39.75 20.42 12.06
N LEU A 96 -39.05 21.35 12.70
CA LEU A 96 -37.60 21.47 12.58
C LEU A 96 -36.86 20.24 13.10
N ALA A 97 -37.30 19.69 14.23
CA ALA A 97 -36.76 18.44 14.77
C ALA A 97 -36.93 17.29 13.76
N HIS A 98 -38.11 17.18 13.14
CA HIS A 98 -38.35 16.13 12.16
C HIS A 98 -37.59 16.35 10.83
N VAL A 99 -37.40 17.60 10.40
CA VAL A 99 -36.53 17.93 9.24
C VAL A 99 -35.09 17.48 9.53
N SER A 100 -34.59 17.76 10.72
CA SER A 100 -33.25 17.32 11.17
C SER A 100 -33.13 15.79 11.21
N GLU A 101 -34.12 15.11 11.80
CA GLU A 101 -34.22 13.64 11.86
C GLU A 101 -34.15 13.01 10.46
N LEU A 102 -35.03 13.44 9.54
CA LEU A 102 -35.05 12.94 8.17
C LEU A 102 -33.72 13.19 7.44
N ALA A 103 -33.09 14.35 7.63
CA ALA A 103 -31.80 14.65 7.03
C ALA A 103 -30.70 13.70 7.54
N MET A 104 -30.64 13.47 8.86
CA MET A 104 -29.66 12.57 9.48
C MET A 104 -29.85 11.10 9.11
N GLU A 105 -31.08 10.69 8.82
CA GLU A 105 -31.39 9.32 8.43
C GLU A 105 -31.15 9.05 6.94
N ARG A 106 -31.38 10.04 6.07
CA ARG A 106 -31.58 9.79 4.63
C ARG A 106 -30.74 10.65 3.69
N LEU A 107 -30.07 11.69 4.18
CA LEU A 107 -29.30 12.65 3.37
C LEU A 107 -27.85 12.78 3.85
N THR A 108 -27.26 11.70 4.36
CA THR A 108 -25.94 11.73 4.99
C THR A 108 -24.81 12.05 4.01
N GLN A 109 -24.98 11.77 2.71
CA GLN A 109 -24.01 12.09 1.67
C GLN A 109 -24.17 13.51 1.11
N TRP A 110 -25.25 14.22 1.47
CA TRP A 110 -25.46 15.60 1.03
C TRP A 110 -24.64 16.55 1.88
N THR A 111 -24.18 17.62 1.23
CA THR A 111 -23.58 18.74 1.95
C THR A 111 -24.64 19.50 2.76
N VAL A 112 -24.25 20.07 3.89
CA VAL A 112 -25.14 20.92 4.71
C VAL A 112 -25.77 22.03 3.85
N GLY A 113 -25.02 22.58 2.88
CA GLY A 113 -25.55 23.54 1.92
C GLY A 113 -26.59 23.00 0.95
N GLN A 114 -26.52 21.74 0.53
CA GLN A 114 -27.55 21.14 -0.32
C GLN A 114 -28.82 20.83 0.48
N ILE A 115 -28.67 20.38 1.74
CA ILE A 115 -29.79 20.09 2.65
C ILE A 115 -30.52 21.38 3.05
N PHE A 116 -29.79 22.47 3.27
CA PHE A 116 -30.34 23.78 3.65
C PHE A 116 -30.02 24.85 2.59
N PRO A 117 -30.76 24.89 1.46
CA PRO A 117 -30.48 25.81 0.37
C PRO A 117 -30.47 27.27 0.83
N GLY A 118 -31.43 27.70 1.65
CA GLY A 118 -31.56 29.09 2.10
C GLY A 118 -30.55 29.56 3.15
N LEU A 119 -29.61 28.71 3.59
CA LEU A 119 -28.69 29.02 4.67
C LEU A 119 -27.76 30.20 4.31
N ASN A 120 -27.75 31.26 5.13
CA ASN A 120 -26.84 32.39 4.93
C ASN A 120 -25.41 32.00 5.38
N PRO A 121 -24.39 32.03 4.51
CA PRO A 121 -23.02 31.68 4.89
C PRO A 121 -22.42 32.59 5.97
N GLU A 122 -22.88 33.84 6.08
CA GLU A 122 -22.40 34.81 7.08
C GLU A 122 -23.06 34.65 8.46
N LEU A 123 -24.00 33.71 8.60
CA LEU A 123 -24.68 33.45 9.86
C LEU A 123 -23.67 33.04 10.94
N ASN A 124 -23.54 33.86 11.99
CA ASN A 124 -22.67 33.57 13.13
C ASN A 124 -23.30 32.48 14.01
N LEU A 125 -22.69 31.30 14.04
CA LEU A 125 -23.23 30.15 14.79
C LEU A 125 -23.12 30.33 16.31
N LEU A 126 -22.22 31.21 16.77
CA LEU A 126 -22.03 31.50 18.20
C LEU A 126 -23.10 32.45 18.76
N GLU A 127 -23.79 33.19 17.89
CA GLU A 127 -24.88 34.11 18.26
C GLU A 127 -26.25 33.43 18.27
N ILE A 128 -26.36 32.23 17.69
CA ILE A 128 -27.59 31.44 17.71
C ILE A 128 -27.71 30.71 19.05
N ARG A 129 -28.95 30.51 19.49
CA ARG A 129 -29.27 29.79 20.73
C ARG A 129 -29.00 28.29 20.58
N LEU A 130 -27.75 27.88 20.76
CA LEU A 130 -27.30 26.48 20.74
C LEU A 130 -26.97 25.95 22.15
N PRO A 131 -27.13 24.64 22.41
CA PRO A 131 -26.63 24.01 23.64
C PRO A 131 -25.10 24.18 23.77
N ALA A 132 -24.60 24.28 25.02
CA ALA A 132 -23.17 24.46 25.28
C ALA A 132 -22.28 23.38 24.61
N ARG A 133 -22.77 22.14 24.50
CA ARG A 133 -22.06 21.05 23.81
C ARG A 133 -21.92 21.31 22.30
N ALA A 134 -22.93 21.88 21.66
CA ALA A 134 -22.90 22.25 20.25
C ALA A 134 -21.93 23.41 20.00
N VAL A 135 -21.95 24.44 20.86
CA VAL A 135 -21.00 25.56 20.79
C VAL A 135 -19.54 25.07 20.94
N ASN A 136 -19.28 24.20 21.92
CA ASN A 136 -17.95 23.62 22.12
C ASN A 136 -17.51 22.72 20.95
N ALA A 137 -18.45 21.98 20.35
CA ALA A 137 -18.19 21.17 19.17
C ALA A 137 -17.78 22.02 17.96
N LEU A 138 -18.53 23.08 17.67
CA LEU A 138 -18.25 24.03 16.61
C LEU A 138 -16.88 24.71 16.82
N GLY A 139 -16.60 25.15 18.04
CA GLY A 139 -15.31 25.73 18.40
C GLY A 139 -14.12 24.78 18.22
N ARG A 140 -14.27 23.49 18.57
CA ARG A 140 -13.21 22.48 18.37
C ARG A 140 -12.90 22.22 16.89
N ASN A 141 -13.92 22.24 16.04
CA ASN A 141 -13.77 22.06 14.60
C ASN A 141 -13.56 23.38 13.85
N SER A 142 -13.24 24.47 14.56
CA SER A 142 -13.00 25.81 13.98
C SER A 142 -14.14 26.32 13.10
N CYS A 143 -15.38 25.93 13.39
CA CYS A 143 -16.58 26.37 12.70
C CYS A 143 -17.19 27.54 13.46
N SER A 144 -17.14 28.74 12.89
CA SER A 144 -17.66 29.97 13.49
C SER A 144 -18.89 30.50 12.77
N THR A 145 -19.00 30.22 11.47
CA THR A 145 -20.08 30.66 10.59
C THR A 145 -20.75 29.47 9.93
N ALA A 146 -21.99 29.65 9.46
CA ALA A 146 -22.65 28.63 8.65
C ALA A 146 -21.86 28.32 7.36
N GLY A 147 -21.10 29.29 6.83
CA GLY A 147 -20.17 29.10 5.71
C GLY A 147 -19.13 28.01 5.93
N ASP A 148 -18.71 27.79 7.17
CA ASP A 148 -17.75 26.74 7.54
C ASP A 148 -18.39 25.34 7.47
N LEU A 149 -19.71 25.24 7.70
CA LEU A 149 -20.47 23.99 7.66
C LEU A 149 -21.01 23.65 6.28
N ILE A 150 -21.38 24.66 5.48
CA ILE A 150 -21.96 24.50 4.14
C ILE A 150 -21.25 23.47 3.24
N PRO A 151 -19.90 23.43 3.15
CA PRO A 151 -19.21 22.48 2.28
C PRO A 151 -19.11 21.06 2.83
N LEU A 152 -19.34 20.86 4.13
CA LEU A 152 -19.22 19.56 4.77
C LEU A 152 -20.41 18.66 4.40
N ARG A 153 -20.15 17.38 4.14
CA ARG A 153 -21.18 16.34 4.05
C ARG A 153 -21.72 16.04 5.45
N LEU A 154 -22.99 15.69 5.53
CA LEU A 154 -23.63 15.48 6.83
C LEU A 154 -22.98 14.33 7.62
N TYR A 155 -22.53 13.26 6.97
CA TYR A 155 -21.81 12.19 7.65
C TYR A 155 -20.50 12.67 8.29
N GLU A 156 -19.80 13.66 7.69
CA GLU A 156 -18.56 14.21 8.25
C GLU A 156 -18.83 14.94 9.57
N LEU A 157 -19.99 15.60 9.70
CA LEU A 157 -20.44 16.17 10.98
C LEU A 157 -20.75 15.07 12.00
N MET A 158 -21.30 13.94 11.54
CA MET A 158 -21.64 12.78 12.38
C MET A 158 -20.43 12.02 12.91
N GLU A 159 -19.30 12.05 12.19
CA GLU A 159 -18.04 11.44 12.60
C GLU A 159 -17.20 12.32 13.56
N TRP A 160 -17.67 13.53 13.89
CA TRP A 160 -16.95 14.41 14.81
C TRP A 160 -16.71 13.76 16.19
N ARG A 161 -15.45 13.79 16.64
CA ARG A 161 -15.03 13.13 17.88
C ARG A 161 -15.77 13.68 19.11
N GLN A 162 -16.25 12.77 19.96
CA GLN A 162 -16.89 13.07 21.25
C GLN A 162 -18.17 13.92 21.12
N ILE A 163 -18.94 13.71 20.06
CA ILE A 163 -20.23 14.35 19.84
C ILE A 163 -21.30 13.27 19.74
N GLY A 164 -22.44 13.50 20.37
CA GLY A 164 -23.60 12.62 20.26
C GLY A 164 -24.62 13.16 19.26
N VAL A 165 -25.42 12.25 18.68
CA VAL A 165 -26.49 12.53 17.70
C VAL A 165 -27.34 13.75 18.10
N GLY A 166 -27.77 13.85 19.36
CA GLY A 166 -28.59 14.99 19.83
C GLY A 166 -27.91 16.37 19.79
N THR A 167 -26.57 16.42 19.78
CA THR A 167 -25.82 17.69 19.61
C THR A 167 -25.82 18.13 18.16
N ILE A 168 -25.70 17.17 17.23
CA ILE A 168 -25.77 17.43 15.78
C ILE A 168 -27.19 17.84 15.41
N ASP A 169 -28.18 17.10 15.89
CA ASP A 169 -29.60 17.43 15.72
C ASP A 169 -29.91 18.87 16.15
N SER A 170 -29.40 19.31 17.32
CA SER A 170 -29.57 20.70 17.76
C SER A 170 -28.93 21.72 16.82
N ILE A 171 -27.79 21.40 16.19
CA ILE A 171 -27.14 22.27 15.19
C ILE A 171 -28.02 22.32 13.94
N LEU A 172 -28.43 21.17 13.41
CA LEU A 172 -29.23 21.07 12.18
C LEU A 172 -30.59 21.76 12.32
N GLN A 173 -31.28 21.63 13.46
CA GLN A 173 -32.53 22.35 13.72
C GLN A 173 -32.35 23.87 13.64
N ALA A 174 -31.24 24.40 14.15
CA ALA A 174 -30.92 25.83 14.08
C ALA A 174 -30.62 26.29 12.64
N LEU A 175 -29.90 25.47 11.87
CA LEU A 175 -29.62 25.76 10.45
C LEU A 175 -30.90 25.69 9.61
N ALA A 176 -31.76 24.70 9.86
CA ALA A 176 -33.05 24.56 9.22
C ALA A 176 -33.95 25.78 9.50
N ASP A 177 -34.01 26.26 10.75
CA ASP A 177 -34.81 27.43 11.11
C ASP A 177 -34.37 28.69 10.37
N SER A 178 -33.05 28.88 10.26
CA SER A 178 -32.44 29.97 9.50
C SER A 178 -32.74 29.86 8.00
N SER A 179 -32.54 28.67 7.41
CA SER A 179 -32.78 28.40 5.99
C SER A 179 -34.25 28.56 5.59
N ALA A 180 -35.19 28.11 6.44
CA ALA A 180 -36.63 28.22 6.19
C ALA A 180 -37.13 29.67 6.15
N SER A 181 -36.36 30.60 6.71
CA SER A 181 -36.74 32.02 6.82
C SER A 181 -36.16 32.89 5.69
N ALA A 182 -35.22 32.36 4.92
CA ALA A 182 -34.45 33.07 3.90
C ALA A 182 -35.04 32.95 2.49
N THR A 183 -34.93 34.01 1.69
CA THR A 183 -35.36 34.03 0.29
C THR A 183 -34.45 33.18 -0.58
N THR A 184 -35.03 32.38 -1.46
CA THR A 184 -34.31 31.44 -2.34
C THR A 184 -34.89 31.48 -3.75
N PRO A 185 -34.11 31.10 -4.78
CA PRO A 185 -34.58 31.13 -6.16
C PRO A 185 -35.65 30.06 -6.39
N THR A 186 -36.60 30.33 -7.26
CA THR A 186 -37.55 29.33 -7.76
C THR A 186 -36.87 28.52 -8.87
N VAL A 187 -36.87 27.19 -8.74
CA VAL A 187 -36.22 26.26 -9.70
C VAL A 187 -37.22 25.37 -10.45
N THR A 188 -38.50 25.40 -10.06
CA THR A 188 -39.56 24.62 -10.70
C THR A 188 -40.46 25.57 -11.49
N THR A 189 -40.82 25.20 -12.71
CA THR A 189 -41.82 25.95 -13.48
C THR A 189 -43.22 25.59 -12.98
N LEU A 190 -44.04 26.58 -12.58
CA LEU A 190 -45.39 26.34 -12.08
C LEU A 190 -46.26 25.52 -13.06
N ALA A 191 -46.86 24.46 -12.50
CA ALA A 191 -47.92 23.59 -13.02
C ALA A 191 -47.57 22.62 -14.16
N SER A 192 -47.12 21.42 -13.81
CA SER A 192 -47.75 20.23 -14.39
C SER A 192 -49.04 20.01 -13.63
N SER A 193 -50.16 20.48 -14.19
CA SER A 193 -51.47 19.96 -13.86
C SER A 193 -51.39 18.44 -14.03
N ASP A 194 -51.62 17.72 -12.94
CA ASP A 194 -52.04 16.32 -13.02
C ASP A 194 -53.32 16.32 -13.86
N GLU A 195 -53.18 16.14 -15.17
CA GLU A 195 -54.27 15.70 -16.00
C GLU A 195 -54.56 14.27 -15.53
N GLU A 196 -55.48 14.16 -14.58
CA GLU A 196 -56.20 12.93 -14.29
C GLU A 196 -56.79 12.44 -15.62
N GLN A 197 -56.05 11.56 -16.29
CA GLN A 197 -56.55 10.79 -17.42
C GLN A 197 -57.76 10.01 -16.90
N GLN A 198 -58.94 10.43 -17.35
CA GLN A 198 -60.18 9.69 -17.14
C GLN A 198 -59.98 8.26 -17.65
N PRO A 199 -60.58 7.25 -17.00
CA PRO A 199 -60.45 5.88 -17.43
C PRO A 199 -61.12 5.72 -18.80
N GLU A 200 -60.33 5.81 -19.87
CA GLU A 200 -60.72 5.32 -21.18
C GLU A 200 -61.02 3.83 -21.08
N ALA A 201 -62.01 3.39 -21.85
CA ALA A 201 -62.39 1.99 -21.91
C ALA A 201 -61.16 1.11 -22.20
N PRO A 202 -61.03 -0.08 -21.57
CA PRO A 202 -59.84 -0.90 -21.75
C PRO A 202 -59.59 -1.16 -23.25
N PRO A 203 -58.35 -0.96 -23.73
CA PRO A 203 -57.99 -1.22 -25.11
C PRO A 203 -58.44 -2.62 -25.56
N ALA A 204 -58.80 -2.78 -26.83
CA ALA A 204 -59.27 -4.06 -27.37
C ALA A 204 -58.25 -5.21 -27.15
N GLN A 205 -56.96 -4.89 -27.02
CA GLN A 205 -55.90 -5.84 -26.65
C GLN A 205 -56.07 -6.41 -25.24
N LEU A 206 -56.43 -5.58 -24.25
CA LEU A 206 -56.67 -6.00 -22.86
C LEU A 206 -57.87 -6.94 -22.75
N ALA A 207 -58.90 -6.73 -23.59
CA ALA A 207 -60.03 -7.64 -23.69
C ALA A 207 -59.62 -9.04 -24.18
N SER A 208 -58.66 -9.13 -25.11
CA SER A 208 -58.16 -10.43 -25.61
C SER A 208 -57.36 -11.21 -24.55
N VAL A 209 -56.58 -10.51 -23.73
CA VAL A 209 -55.84 -11.09 -22.59
C VAL A 209 -56.80 -11.66 -21.54
N ILE A 210 -57.86 -10.90 -21.22
CA ILE A 210 -58.89 -11.33 -20.27
C ILE A 210 -59.62 -12.58 -20.80
N GLU A 211 -59.91 -12.65 -22.09
CA GLU A 211 -60.56 -13.81 -22.70
C GLU A 211 -59.66 -15.06 -22.65
N ASP A 212 -58.36 -14.91 -22.94
CA ASP A 212 -57.40 -16.01 -22.83
C ASP A 212 -57.27 -16.54 -21.40
N LEU A 213 -57.23 -15.65 -20.41
CA LEU A 213 -57.23 -16.03 -18.99
C LEU A 213 -58.52 -16.77 -18.61
N ARG A 214 -59.68 -16.27 -19.06
CA ARG A 214 -60.98 -16.91 -18.84
C ARG A 214 -61.05 -18.30 -19.47
N GLN A 215 -60.50 -18.47 -20.67
CA GLN A 215 -60.53 -19.74 -21.38
C GLN A 215 -59.71 -20.81 -20.66
N ILE A 216 -58.55 -20.45 -20.10
CA ILE A 216 -57.73 -21.36 -19.29
C ILE A 216 -58.43 -21.68 -17.96
N ALA A 217 -58.94 -20.65 -17.27
CA ALA A 217 -59.64 -20.83 -16.01
C ALA A 217 -60.89 -21.71 -16.14
N ALA A 218 -61.68 -21.52 -17.22
CA ALA A 218 -62.84 -22.34 -17.53
C ALA A 218 -62.44 -23.80 -17.79
N TRP A 219 -61.35 -24.05 -18.52
CA TRP A 219 -60.84 -25.41 -18.72
C TRP A 219 -60.46 -26.07 -17.39
N TYR A 220 -59.69 -25.38 -16.54
CA TYR A 220 -59.29 -25.89 -15.23
C TYR A 220 -60.50 -26.20 -14.34
N ALA A 221 -61.52 -25.35 -14.34
CA ALA A 221 -62.77 -25.63 -13.64
C ALA A 221 -63.46 -26.90 -14.18
N VAL A 222 -63.51 -27.07 -15.51
CA VAL A 222 -64.14 -28.24 -16.16
C VAL A 222 -63.40 -29.55 -15.85
N VAL A 223 -62.07 -29.54 -15.80
CA VAL A 223 -61.27 -30.74 -15.47
C VAL A 223 -61.09 -30.97 -13.96
N GLY A 224 -61.71 -30.15 -13.12
CA GLY A 224 -61.67 -30.31 -11.67
C GLY A 224 -60.38 -29.85 -10.99
N LEU A 225 -59.66 -28.90 -11.59
CA LEU A 225 -58.40 -28.33 -11.09
C LEU A 225 -58.49 -26.80 -10.82
N PRO A 226 -59.49 -26.30 -10.08
CA PRO A 226 -59.72 -24.86 -9.92
C PRO A 226 -58.63 -24.13 -9.12
N GLU A 227 -57.84 -24.84 -8.31
CA GLU A 227 -56.74 -24.26 -7.54
C GLU A 227 -55.42 -24.21 -8.31
N GLN A 228 -55.38 -24.74 -9.55
CA GLN A 228 -54.16 -24.75 -10.34
C GLN A 228 -53.85 -23.33 -10.86
N PRO A 229 -52.60 -22.84 -10.70
CA PRO A 229 -52.19 -21.56 -11.26
C PRO A 229 -52.36 -21.51 -12.79
N LEU A 230 -52.99 -20.44 -13.29
CA LEU A 230 -53.20 -20.22 -14.72
C LEU A 230 -51.87 -20.05 -15.49
N LEU A 231 -50.85 -19.52 -14.81
CA LEU A 231 -49.48 -19.29 -15.30
C LEU A 231 -48.43 -20.04 -14.46
N GLY A 232 -47.31 -20.42 -15.08
CA GLY A 232 -46.14 -21.05 -14.44
C GLY A 232 -46.22 -22.57 -14.24
N ALA A 233 -47.41 -23.17 -14.18
CA ALA A 233 -47.58 -24.62 -14.08
C ALA A 233 -47.71 -25.30 -15.47
N PRO A 234 -47.23 -26.55 -15.64
CA PRO A 234 -47.48 -27.32 -16.86
C PRO A 234 -48.98 -27.60 -17.01
N LEU A 235 -49.47 -27.45 -18.24
CA LEU A 235 -50.88 -27.73 -18.57
C LEU A 235 -51.20 -29.21 -18.38
N PRO A 236 -52.43 -29.56 -17.93
CA PRO A 236 -52.87 -30.94 -17.82
C PRO A 236 -52.69 -31.71 -19.15
N PRO A 237 -52.20 -32.97 -19.11
CA PRO A 237 -52.08 -33.80 -20.30
C PRO A 237 -53.43 -33.90 -21.04
N GLY A 238 -53.42 -33.70 -22.36
CA GLY A 238 -54.63 -33.71 -23.19
C GLY A 238 -55.41 -32.38 -23.21
N SER A 239 -54.83 -31.29 -22.69
CA SER A 239 -55.45 -29.95 -22.78
C SER A 239 -55.81 -29.58 -24.23
N PRO A 240 -57.01 -29.03 -24.49
CA PRO A 240 -57.46 -28.64 -25.82
C PRO A 240 -56.52 -27.65 -26.50
N GLY A 241 -56.42 -27.73 -27.83
CA GLY A 241 -55.56 -26.85 -28.63
C GLY A 241 -55.83 -25.36 -28.40
N LEU A 242 -57.09 -24.97 -28.18
CA LEU A 242 -57.46 -23.59 -27.88
C LEU A 242 -56.85 -23.11 -26.54
N VAL A 243 -56.85 -23.95 -25.50
CA VAL A 243 -56.26 -23.64 -24.18
C VAL A 243 -54.73 -23.54 -24.29
N LEU A 244 -54.10 -24.42 -25.07
CA LEU A 244 -52.67 -24.34 -25.36
C LEU A 244 -52.29 -23.04 -26.09
N MET A 245 -53.10 -22.61 -27.06
CA MET A 245 -52.87 -21.36 -27.79
C MET A 245 -53.07 -20.12 -26.89
N ALA A 246 -54.13 -20.11 -26.07
CA ALA A 246 -54.36 -19.04 -25.08
C ALA A 246 -53.20 -18.95 -24.08
N ARG A 247 -52.72 -20.09 -23.57
CA ARG A 247 -51.55 -20.17 -22.69
C ARG A 247 -50.29 -19.58 -23.35
N ARG A 248 -50.00 -19.99 -24.58
CA ARG A 248 -48.83 -19.49 -25.32
C ARG A 248 -48.92 -17.99 -25.61
N ARG A 249 -50.10 -17.46 -25.96
CA ARG A 249 -50.28 -16.02 -26.17
C ARG A 249 -49.98 -15.24 -24.89
N LEU A 250 -50.50 -15.67 -23.75
CA LEU A 250 -50.20 -15.05 -22.46
C LEU A 250 -48.72 -15.14 -22.08
N GLU A 251 -48.05 -16.26 -22.39
CA GLU A 251 -46.61 -16.45 -22.12
C GLU A 251 -45.69 -15.66 -23.07
N MET A 252 -46.17 -15.30 -24.25
CA MET A 252 -45.44 -14.50 -25.24
C MET A 252 -45.75 -13.00 -25.16
N LEU A 253 -46.73 -12.61 -24.35
CA LEU A 253 -47.22 -11.24 -24.21
C LEU A 253 -46.08 -10.31 -23.78
N ARG A 254 -45.90 -9.21 -24.49
CA ARG A 254 -44.83 -8.23 -24.22
C ARG A 254 -45.39 -6.93 -23.63
N ALA A 255 -44.53 -6.18 -22.95
CA ALA A 255 -44.90 -4.86 -22.41
C ALA A 255 -45.43 -3.92 -23.51
N GLU A 256 -44.81 -3.92 -24.69
CA GLU A 256 -45.21 -3.13 -25.87
C GLU A 256 -46.60 -3.49 -26.44
N GLU A 257 -47.12 -4.68 -26.12
CA GLU A 257 -48.44 -5.14 -26.58
C GLU A 257 -49.55 -4.79 -25.58
N ILE A 258 -49.19 -4.43 -24.34
CA ILE A 258 -50.10 -4.02 -23.27
C ILE A 258 -50.13 -2.50 -23.12
N LEU A 259 -48.97 -1.85 -23.18
CA LEU A 259 -48.84 -0.41 -23.08
C LEU A 259 -49.25 0.19 -24.43
N ASP A 260 -50.29 1.04 -24.46
CA ASP A 260 -50.68 1.76 -25.68
C ASP A 260 -49.46 2.50 -26.24
N GLY A 261 -49.23 2.40 -27.55
CA GLY A 261 -48.00 2.83 -28.23
C GLY A 261 -47.60 4.31 -28.08
N GLU A 262 -48.33 5.11 -27.30
CA GLU A 262 -47.93 6.45 -26.86
C GLU A 262 -47.08 6.45 -25.58
N SER A 263 -47.01 5.32 -24.85
CA SER A 263 -46.18 5.16 -23.64
C SER A 263 -44.85 4.47 -23.94
N GLU A 264 -44.11 4.94 -24.94
CA GLU A 264 -42.64 4.78 -24.98
C GLU A 264 -42.02 5.64 -23.87
N THR A 265 -42.21 5.27 -22.61
CA THR A 265 -41.44 5.92 -21.53
C THR A 265 -40.47 4.91 -20.97
N ASP A 266 -39.35 4.77 -21.67
CA ASP A 266 -38.17 4.20 -21.03
C ASP A 266 -37.73 5.09 -19.86
N VAL A 267 -36.86 4.55 -19.01
CA VAL A 267 -36.42 5.25 -17.79
C VAL A 267 -35.74 6.59 -18.12
N ALA A 268 -35.03 6.70 -19.25
CA ALA A 268 -34.41 7.96 -19.65
C ALA A 268 -35.47 9.00 -20.02
N ALA A 269 -36.50 8.62 -20.77
CA ALA A 269 -37.63 9.49 -21.09
C ALA A 269 -38.43 9.91 -19.84
N LEU A 270 -38.52 9.06 -18.82
CA LEU A 270 -39.13 9.43 -17.53
C LEU A 270 -38.29 10.51 -16.81
N PHE A 271 -36.96 10.38 -16.84
CA PHE A 271 -36.07 11.42 -16.34
C PHE A 271 -36.16 12.70 -17.16
N ASP A 272 -36.24 12.62 -18.49
CA ASP A 272 -36.42 13.81 -19.34
C ASP A 272 -37.74 14.53 -19.03
N LYS A 273 -38.83 13.79 -18.79
CA LYS A 273 -40.10 14.37 -18.30
C LYS A 273 -39.92 15.06 -16.94
N ALA A 274 -39.18 14.46 -16.01
CA ALA A 274 -38.89 15.05 -14.71
C ALA A 274 -38.03 16.32 -14.83
N PHE A 275 -36.96 16.30 -15.62
CA PHE A 275 -36.10 17.48 -15.87
C PHE A 275 -36.85 18.62 -16.58
N ALA A 276 -37.83 18.32 -17.43
CA ALA A 276 -38.67 19.32 -18.07
C ALA A 276 -39.50 20.16 -17.07
N THR A 277 -39.71 19.68 -15.83
CA THR A 277 -40.38 20.45 -14.77
C THR A 277 -39.48 21.48 -14.09
N LEU A 278 -38.16 21.34 -14.28
CA LEU A 278 -37.17 22.28 -13.77
C LEU A 278 -36.89 23.39 -14.76
N ASP A 279 -36.51 24.55 -14.26
CA ASP A 279 -36.04 25.62 -15.12
C ASP A 279 -34.70 25.23 -15.77
N LYS A 280 -34.46 25.76 -16.98
CA LYS A 280 -33.28 25.40 -17.78
C LYS A 280 -31.96 25.59 -17.00
N ARG A 281 -31.89 26.60 -16.12
CA ARG A 281 -30.68 26.87 -15.33
C ARG A 281 -30.47 25.81 -14.26
N ALA A 282 -31.51 25.36 -13.57
CA ALA A 282 -31.40 24.25 -12.62
C ALA A 282 -30.88 22.98 -13.30
N VAL A 283 -31.42 22.64 -14.48
CA VAL A 283 -30.93 21.48 -15.24
C VAL A 283 -29.45 21.63 -15.60
N ASP A 284 -29.04 22.79 -16.11
CA ASP A 284 -27.63 23.05 -16.44
C ASP A 284 -26.72 22.96 -15.21
N VAL A 285 -27.17 23.44 -14.04
CA VAL A 285 -26.41 23.36 -12.77
C VAL A 285 -26.23 21.90 -12.36
N LEU A 286 -27.30 21.09 -12.38
CA LEU A 286 -27.22 19.66 -12.05
C LEU A 286 -26.32 18.90 -13.03
N ALA A 287 -26.48 19.14 -14.34
CA ALA A 287 -25.70 18.49 -15.39
C ALA A 287 -24.19 18.72 -15.23
N ASN A 288 -23.77 19.97 -14.97
CA ASN A 288 -22.35 20.34 -14.92
C ASN A 288 -21.68 20.04 -13.57
N ARG A 289 -22.46 19.85 -12.50
CA ARG A 289 -21.93 19.74 -11.14
C ARG A 289 -22.18 18.40 -10.47
N LEU A 290 -23.38 17.85 -10.64
CA LEU A 290 -23.77 16.63 -9.96
C LEU A 290 -23.53 15.38 -10.83
N PHE A 291 -23.77 15.50 -12.14
CA PHE A 291 -23.72 14.34 -13.05
C PHE A 291 -22.51 14.32 -13.99
N ALA A 292 -21.68 15.37 -14.00
CA ALA A 292 -20.52 15.45 -14.88
C ALA A 292 -19.37 14.55 -14.38
N ASP A 293 -18.64 13.91 -15.30
CA ASP A 293 -17.41 13.17 -14.99
C ASP A 293 -16.34 14.08 -14.34
N ALA A 294 -16.33 15.36 -14.72
CA ALA A 294 -15.49 16.39 -14.14
C ALA A 294 -16.38 17.56 -13.66
N PRO A 295 -16.86 17.50 -12.40
CA PRO A 295 -17.73 18.52 -11.82
C PRO A 295 -17.13 19.92 -11.85
N LEU A 296 -17.89 20.90 -12.33
CA LEU A 296 -17.54 22.31 -12.19
C LEU A 296 -17.80 22.80 -10.76
N THR A 297 -16.94 23.72 -10.32
CA THR A 297 -17.13 24.39 -9.03
C THR A 297 -18.30 25.38 -9.10
N LEU A 298 -18.94 25.64 -7.95
CA LEU A 298 -20.00 26.65 -7.84
C LEU A 298 -19.57 28.03 -8.36
N ASP A 299 -18.29 28.38 -8.18
CA ASP A 299 -17.75 29.67 -8.59
C ASP A 299 -17.60 29.76 -10.12
N GLU A 300 -17.15 28.68 -10.77
CA GLU A 300 -17.06 28.61 -12.23
C GLU A 300 -18.43 28.73 -12.90
N ILE A 301 -19.44 28.02 -12.36
CA ILE A 301 -20.82 28.12 -12.82
C ILE A 301 -21.38 29.51 -12.50
N GLY A 302 -21.08 30.08 -11.33
CA GLY A 302 -21.50 31.42 -10.96
C GLY A 302 -21.02 32.47 -11.96
N ARG A 303 -19.74 32.40 -12.36
CA ARG A 303 -19.16 33.27 -13.38
C ARG A 303 -19.82 33.10 -14.76
N SER A 304 -20.20 31.89 -15.16
CA SER A 304 -20.83 31.66 -16.47
C SER A 304 -22.24 32.25 -16.56
N TYR A 305 -23.01 32.21 -15.46
CA TYR A 305 -24.35 32.79 -15.37
C TYR A 305 -24.38 34.25 -14.87
N GLY A 306 -23.25 34.83 -14.47
CA GLY A 306 -23.18 36.18 -13.92
C GLY A 306 -23.83 36.31 -12.53
N VAL A 307 -23.75 35.24 -11.73
CA VAL A 307 -24.35 35.16 -10.39
C VAL A 307 -23.32 34.76 -9.34
N THR A 308 -23.67 34.92 -8.07
CA THR A 308 -22.80 34.51 -6.97
C THR A 308 -22.69 32.99 -6.88
N ARG A 309 -21.55 32.48 -6.38
CA ARG A 309 -21.37 31.08 -5.98
C ARG A 309 -22.53 30.58 -5.10
N GLU A 310 -22.95 31.42 -4.17
CA GLU A 310 -24.04 31.15 -3.23
C GLU A 310 -25.38 30.94 -3.95
N ARG A 311 -25.65 31.71 -5.01
CA ARG A 311 -26.84 31.53 -5.83
C ARG A 311 -26.87 30.17 -6.54
N ILE A 312 -25.73 29.73 -7.08
CA ILE A 312 -25.65 28.42 -7.72
C ILE A 312 -25.89 27.29 -6.71
N ARG A 313 -25.35 27.41 -5.49
CA ARG A 313 -25.58 26.44 -4.41
C ARG A 313 -27.06 26.28 -4.09
N GLN A 314 -27.77 27.40 -3.98
CA GLN A 314 -29.21 27.41 -3.72
C GLN A 314 -30.00 26.70 -4.83
N ILE A 315 -29.67 26.99 -6.09
CA ILE A 315 -30.29 26.36 -7.26
C ILE A 315 -30.03 24.85 -7.23
N GLU A 316 -28.78 24.44 -7.02
CA GLU A 316 -28.38 23.03 -6.93
C GLU A 316 -29.16 22.29 -5.86
N GLY A 317 -29.18 22.77 -4.62
CA GLY A 317 -29.85 22.11 -3.50
C GLY A 317 -31.35 21.94 -3.73
N LYS A 318 -32.02 22.99 -4.25
CA LYS A 318 -33.46 22.89 -4.55
C LYS A 318 -33.74 21.95 -5.73
N ALA A 319 -32.96 22.04 -6.80
CA ALA A 319 -33.13 21.20 -7.98
C ALA A 319 -32.89 19.72 -7.65
N ARG A 320 -31.82 19.42 -6.90
CA ARG A 320 -31.53 18.06 -6.42
C ARG A 320 -32.67 17.53 -5.55
N GLY A 321 -33.18 18.34 -4.63
CA GLY A 321 -34.32 17.97 -3.78
C GLY A 321 -35.61 17.70 -4.54
N ALA A 322 -35.91 18.51 -5.56
CA ALA A 322 -37.06 18.27 -6.44
C ALA A 322 -36.92 16.96 -7.22
N MET A 323 -35.72 16.68 -7.76
CA MET A 323 -35.43 15.44 -8.48
C MET A 323 -35.49 14.20 -7.57
N LEU A 324 -35.03 14.32 -6.32
CA LEU A 324 -35.15 13.26 -5.32
C LEU A 324 -36.62 12.86 -5.09
N GLY A 325 -37.54 13.81 -5.10
CA GLY A 325 -38.98 13.53 -5.02
C GLY A 325 -39.47 12.52 -6.07
N PHE A 326 -39.04 12.67 -7.33
CA PHE A 326 -39.47 11.80 -8.43
C PHE A 326 -38.97 10.35 -8.31
N ILE A 327 -37.83 10.12 -7.65
CA ILE A 327 -37.25 8.78 -7.48
C ILE A 327 -37.65 8.12 -6.15
N SER A 328 -38.52 8.77 -5.37
CA SER A 328 -38.98 8.26 -4.07
C SER A 328 -40.51 8.13 -3.98
N GLU A 329 -41.26 8.96 -4.70
CA GLU A 329 -42.71 8.79 -4.84
C GLU A 329 -42.96 7.55 -5.68
N GLY A 330 -43.73 6.58 -5.16
CA GLY A 330 -43.94 5.21 -5.66
C GLY A 330 -44.42 4.99 -7.11
N GLY A 331 -44.09 5.88 -8.03
CA GLY A 331 -44.15 5.69 -9.48
C GLY A 331 -42.92 4.97 -10.06
N PRO A 332 -42.82 4.93 -11.40
CA PRO A 332 -41.85 4.07 -12.09
C PRO A 332 -40.39 4.38 -11.78
N LEU A 333 -40.01 5.64 -11.60
CA LEU A 333 -38.64 6.03 -11.26
C LEU A 333 -38.23 5.54 -9.86
N ALA A 334 -39.14 5.57 -8.90
CA ALA A 334 -38.90 5.01 -7.57
C ALA A 334 -38.76 3.49 -7.59
N MET A 335 -39.58 2.80 -8.39
CA MET A 335 -39.43 1.36 -8.61
C MET A 335 -38.06 1.02 -9.20
N VAL A 336 -37.56 1.83 -10.14
CA VAL A 336 -36.22 1.65 -10.71
C VAL A 336 -35.13 1.86 -9.67
N ALA A 337 -35.19 2.94 -8.89
CA ALA A 337 -34.21 3.21 -7.84
C ALA A 337 -34.18 2.07 -6.80
N ASP A 338 -35.36 1.59 -6.37
CA ASP A 338 -35.48 0.48 -5.43
C ASP A 338 -34.98 -0.85 -5.99
N THR A 339 -35.28 -1.13 -7.26
CA THR A 339 -34.77 -2.32 -7.96
C THR A 339 -33.25 -2.24 -8.08
N ALA A 340 -32.69 -1.09 -8.44
CA ALA A 340 -31.23 -0.91 -8.52
C ALA A 340 -30.57 -1.18 -7.16
N ARG A 341 -31.08 -0.59 -6.07
CA ARG A 341 -30.59 -0.82 -4.70
C ARG A 341 -30.65 -2.30 -4.32
N THR A 342 -31.78 -2.96 -4.59
CA THR A 342 -31.97 -4.39 -4.32
C THR A 342 -31.01 -5.27 -5.12
N LEU A 343 -30.80 -4.96 -6.40
CA LEU A 343 -29.89 -5.72 -7.25
C LEU A 343 -28.43 -5.51 -6.84
N ILE A 344 -28.01 -4.30 -6.46
CA ILE A 344 -26.65 -4.05 -5.99
C ILE A 344 -26.31 -4.95 -4.80
N GLY A 345 -27.24 -5.13 -3.86
CA GLY A 345 -27.04 -5.97 -2.68
C GLY A 345 -26.03 -5.31 -1.75
N THR A 346 -24.78 -5.80 -1.74
CA THR A 346 -23.69 -5.23 -0.93
C THR A 346 -22.66 -4.54 -1.79
N ILE A 347 -22.00 -5.29 -2.68
CA ILE A 347 -21.01 -4.79 -3.66
C ILE A 347 -21.30 -5.49 -4.99
N ARG A 348 -21.55 -4.75 -6.08
CA ARG A 348 -21.74 -5.33 -7.43
C ARG A 348 -20.96 -4.54 -8.48
N PRO A 349 -20.32 -5.18 -9.47
CA PRO A 349 -19.75 -4.47 -10.61
C PRO A 349 -20.84 -3.77 -11.44
N LEU A 350 -20.57 -2.53 -11.88
CA LEU A 350 -21.51 -1.75 -12.69
C LEU A 350 -21.91 -2.48 -13.98
N ASP A 351 -20.99 -3.14 -14.66
CA ASP A 351 -21.31 -3.88 -15.89
C ASP A 351 -22.32 -5.00 -15.65
N ASP A 352 -22.27 -5.65 -14.48
CA ASP A 352 -23.19 -6.71 -14.12
C ASP A 352 -24.57 -6.14 -13.76
N LEU A 353 -24.62 -4.99 -13.06
CA LEU A 353 -25.87 -4.25 -12.85
C LEU A 353 -26.50 -3.81 -14.18
N LEU A 354 -25.70 -3.31 -15.13
CA LEU A 354 -26.18 -2.90 -16.46
C LEU A 354 -26.64 -4.09 -17.31
N ALA A 355 -26.07 -5.28 -17.11
CA ALA A 355 -26.55 -6.50 -17.77
C ALA A 355 -27.93 -6.92 -17.23
N LEU A 356 -28.17 -6.77 -15.93
CA LEU A 356 -29.46 -7.06 -15.29
C LEU A 356 -30.52 -5.99 -15.58
N MET A 357 -30.11 -4.72 -15.65
CA MET A 357 -30.99 -3.58 -15.89
C MET A 357 -30.45 -2.66 -16.99
N PRO A 358 -30.56 -3.02 -18.28
CA PRO A 358 -29.99 -2.26 -19.40
C PRO A 358 -30.51 -0.83 -19.52
N ALA A 359 -31.72 -0.55 -19.02
CA ALA A 359 -32.30 0.79 -19.01
C ALA A 359 -31.42 1.81 -18.26
N LEU A 360 -30.66 1.37 -17.26
CA LEU A 360 -29.73 2.21 -16.51
C LEU A 360 -28.59 2.76 -17.38
N GLY A 361 -28.24 2.07 -18.46
CA GLY A 361 -27.18 2.50 -19.40
C GLY A 361 -27.63 3.52 -20.45
N LYS A 362 -28.93 3.83 -20.54
CA LYS A 362 -29.46 4.79 -21.51
C LYS A 362 -29.12 6.22 -21.10
N ALA A 363 -28.74 7.04 -22.08
CA ALA A 363 -28.47 8.46 -21.87
C ALA A 363 -29.77 9.27 -21.77
N ILE A 364 -29.80 10.23 -20.86
CA ILE A 364 -30.89 11.19 -20.68
C ILE A 364 -30.55 12.44 -21.51
N ASP A 365 -31.47 12.90 -22.36
CA ASP A 365 -31.19 13.94 -23.35
C ASP A 365 -30.88 15.30 -22.72
N PHE A 366 -31.58 15.66 -21.63
CA PHE A 366 -31.39 16.95 -20.96
C PHE A 366 -29.99 17.15 -20.36
N VAL A 367 -29.38 16.08 -19.85
CA VAL A 367 -28.10 16.15 -19.13
C VAL A 367 -26.95 15.43 -19.85
N GLY A 368 -27.24 14.63 -20.87
CA GLY A 368 -26.26 13.88 -21.65
C GLY A 368 -25.54 12.79 -20.86
N GLN A 369 -26.11 12.33 -19.74
CA GLN A 369 -25.53 11.34 -18.83
C GLN A 369 -26.41 10.10 -18.74
N PRO A 370 -25.83 8.92 -18.46
CA PRO A 370 -26.61 7.70 -18.32
C PRO A 370 -27.47 7.72 -17.06
N VAL A 371 -28.60 7.02 -17.10
CA VAL A 371 -29.56 6.91 -15.99
C VAL A 371 -28.88 6.49 -14.67
N TRP A 372 -27.96 5.52 -14.68
CA TRP A 372 -27.27 5.08 -13.45
C TRP A 372 -26.52 6.22 -12.76
N ARG A 373 -25.94 7.15 -13.53
CA ARG A 373 -25.17 8.28 -12.98
C ARG A 373 -26.06 9.37 -12.43
N VAL A 374 -27.21 9.58 -13.07
CA VAL A 374 -28.22 10.51 -12.54
C VAL A 374 -28.81 9.96 -11.24
N LEU A 375 -29.08 8.67 -11.17
CA LEU A 375 -29.57 8.04 -9.94
C LEU A 375 -28.52 8.09 -8.82
N ASP A 376 -27.26 7.72 -9.08
CA ASP A 376 -26.16 7.81 -8.11
C ASP A 376 -25.96 9.24 -7.55
N GLY A 377 -26.12 10.26 -8.40
CA GLY A 377 -26.07 11.65 -7.94
C GLY A 377 -27.29 12.08 -7.10
N LEU A 378 -28.43 11.40 -7.19
CA LEU A 378 -29.67 11.78 -6.53
C LEU A 378 -29.98 10.94 -5.28
N ASP A 379 -29.76 9.63 -5.34
CA ASP A 379 -30.07 8.63 -4.31
C ASP A 379 -28.86 8.38 -3.41
N ASP A 380 -28.99 8.71 -2.13
CA ASP A 380 -27.94 8.56 -1.12
C ASP A 380 -27.83 7.13 -0.55
N ALA A 381 -28.74 6.23 -0.91
CA ALA A 381 -28.79 4.88 -0.35
C ALA A 381 -27.81 3.90 -1.01
N TYR A 382 -27.11 4.31 -2.07
CA TYR A 382 -26.01 3.56 -2.68
C TYR A 382 -25.01 4.52 -3.33
N GLU A 383 -23.84 4.00 -3.68
CA GLU A 383 -22.75 4.78 -4.28
C GLU A 383 -22.10 4.01 -5.44
N ILE A 384 -21.75 4.71 -6.51
CA ILE A 384 -21.05 4.16 -7.67
C ILE A 384 -19.71 4.89 -7.89
N GLU A 385 -18.61 4.19 -7.65
CA GLU A 385 -17.25 4.70 -7.86
C GLU A 385 -16.37 3.64 -8.51
N ASP A 386 -15.51 4.03 -9.45
CA ASP A 386 -14.59 3.12 -10.17
C ASP A 386 -15.25 1.86 -10.74
N ARG A 387 -16.50 2.03 -11.22
CA ARG A 387 -17.36 0.99 -11.78
C ARG A 387 -17.79 -0.09 -10.78
N TRP A 388 -17.73 0.20 -9.49
CA TRP A 388 -18.33 -0.59 -8.42
C TRP A 388 -19.56 0.12 -7.88
N CYS A 389 -20.66 -0.61 -7.76
CA CYS A 389 -21.87 -0.16 -7.08
C CYS A 389 -21.88 -0.76 -5.68
N VAL A 390 -22.08 0.04 -4.65
CA VAL A 390 -22.07 -0.41 -3.25
C VAL A 390 -23.25 0.15 -2.47
N VAL A 391 -23.71 -0.60 -1.48
CA VAL A 391 -24.76 -0.18 -0.55
C VAL A 391 -24.22 -0.29 0.89
N PRO A 392 -24.35 0.76 1.74
CA PRO A 392 -24.82 2.10 1.37
C PRO A 392 -23.72 2.97 0.75
N THR A 393 -22.45 2.77 1.15
CA THR A 393 -21.32 3.66 0.79
C THR A 393 -20.04 2.86 0.59
N MET A 394 -19.06 3.45 -0.11
CA MET A 394 -17.73 2.85 -0.31
C MET A 394 -17.03 2.58 1.03
N GLN A 395 -17.10 3.54 1.96
CA GLN A 395 -16.50 3.39 3.28
C GLN A 395 -17.12 2.21 4.07
N SER A 396 -18.43 2.03 4.00
CA SER A 396 -19.11 0.89 4.65
C SER A 396 -18.73 -0.44 4.00
N ALA A 397 -18.65 -0.49 2.67
CA ALA A 397 -18.24 -1.67 1.92
C ALA A 397 -16.78 -2.07 2.24
N GLU A 398 -15.87 -1.11 2.32
CA GLU A 398 -14.48 -1.32 2.73
C GLU A 398 -14.36 -1.81 4.18
N MET A 399 -15.18 -1.24 5.08
CA MET A 399 -15.22 -1.68 6.48
C MET A 399 -15.70 -3.13 6.59
N LEU A 400 -16.79 -3.49 5.91
CA LEU A 400 -17.28 -4.85 5.85
C LEU A 400 -16.22 -5.81 5.30
N THR A 401 -15.53 -5.38 4.22
CA THR A 401 -14.45 -6.15 3.61
C THR A 401 -13.34 -6.42 4.62
N ARG A 402 -12.90 -5.39 5.35
CA ARG A 402 -11.90 -5.54 6.40
C ARG A 402 -12.36 -6.49 7.50
N THR A 403 -13.60 -6.37 7.97
CA THR A 403 -14.16 -7.23 9.01
C THR A 403 -14.18 -8.69 8.56
N GLN A 404 -14.68 -8.99 7.36
CA GLN A 404 -14.67 -10.37 6.85
C GLN A 404 -13.24 -10.92 6.71
N LEU A 405 -12.30 -10.11 6.23
CA LEU A 405 -10.90 -10.52 6.14
C LEU A 405 -10.28 -10.80 7.51
N GLU A 406 -10.58 -9.99 8.53
CA GLU A 406 -10.10 -10.20 9.90
C GLU A 406 -10.69 -11.48 10.53
N GLU A 407 -11.94 -11.80 10.22
CA GLU A 407 -12.64 -12.99 10.74
C GLU A 407 -12.21 -14.29 10.02
N ARG A 408 -11.90 -14.22 8.73
CA ARG A 408 -11.57 -15.38 7.90
C ARG A 408 -10.07 -15.60 7.70
N ALA A 409 -9.22 -14.62 7.98
CA ALA A 409 -7.79 -14.80 7.87
C ALA A 409 -7.25 -15.77 8.91
N ASP A 410 -6.32 -16.62 8.49
CA ASP A 410 -5.56 -17.48 9.38
C ASP A 410 -4.60 -16.64 10.27
N GLN A 411 -3.87 -17.34 11.16
CA GLN A 411 -2.87 -16.71 12.03
C GLN A 411 -1.73 -15.99 11.28
N TYR A 412 -1.52 -16.31 10.00
CA TYR A 412 -0.52 -15.72 9.12
C TYR A 412 -1.06 -14.56 8.28
N GLY A 413 -2.35 -14.24 8.42
CA GLY A 413 -2.99 -13.16 7.67
C GLY A 413 -3.37 -13.57 6.25
N VAL A 414 -3.70 -14.84 6.01
CA VAL A 414 -4.16 -15.37 4.73
C VAL A 414 -5.64 -15.71 4.81
N ALA A 415 -6.46 -15.15 3.92
CA ALA A 415 -7.84 -15.56 3.72
C ALA A 415 -8.04 -16.12 2.31
N ARG A 416 -8.96 -17.07 2.16
CA ARG A 416 -9.30 -17.73 0.90
C ARG A 416 -10.44 -17.01 0.19
N LEU A 417 -10.32 -16.77 -1.12
CA LEU A 417 -11.33 -16.00 -1.87
C LEU A 417 -12.70 -16.67 -1.89
N ASP A 418 -12.76 -18.00 -1.90
CA ASP A 418 -13.99 -18.80 -1.90
C ASP A 418 -14.71 -18.82 -0.53
N GLU A 419 -14.05 -18.34 0.53
CA GLU A 419 -14.65 -18.19 1.86
C GLU A 419 -15.24 -16.80 2.10
N LEU A 420 -15.00 -15.85 1.19
CA LEU A 420 -15.42 -14.45 1.28
C LEU A 420 -16.71 -14.22 0.50
N ASP A 421 -17.72 -13.70 1.19
CA ASP A 421 -19.02 -13.35 0.60
C ASP A 421 -19.14 -11.83 0.54
N LEU A 422 -18.40 -11.24 -0.39
CA LEU A 422 -18.25 -9.78 -0.53
C LEU A 422 -19.00 -9.23 -1.73
N VAL A 423 -18.90 -9.90 -2.88
CA VAL A 423 -19.34 -9.38 -4.18
C VAL A 423 -20.51 -10.17 -4.71
N GLU A 424 -21.53 -9.45 -5.16
CA GLU A 424 -22.70 -9.96 -5.85
C GLU A 424 -22.46 -10.05 -7.36
N SER A 425 -22.99 -11.10 -8.01
CA SER A 425 -22.85 -11.29 -9.46
C SER A 425 -24.00 -12.11 -10.03
N SER A 426 -24.50 -11.75 -11.21
CA SER A 426 -25.43 -12.58 -11.99
C SER A 426 -24.78 -13.86 -12.53
N GLN A 427 -23.44 -13.92 -12.52
CA GLN A 427 -22.63 -15.02 -13.04
C GLN A 427 -21.75 -15.60 -11.91
N PRO A 428 -22.20 -16.65 -11.20
CA PRO A 428 -21.46 -17.22 -10.06
C PRO A 428 -20.04 -17.66 -10.41
N GLY A 429 -19.80 -18.12 -11.63
CA GLY A 429 -18.46 -18.52 -12.10
C GLY A 429 -17.43 -17.39 -12.18
N ARG A 430 -17.86 -16.12 -12.16
CA ARG A 430 -16.97 -14.95 -12.17
C ARG A 430 -16.68 -14.40 -10.77
N LEU A 431 -17.34 -14.90 -9.73
CA LEU A 431 -17.19 -14.39 -8.36
C LEU A 431 -15.72 -14.33 -7.89
N PRO A 432 -14.87 -15.38 -8.09
CA PRO A 432 -13.48 -15.30 -7.64
C PRO A 432 -12.68 -14.17 -8.30
N GLU A 433 -12.90 -13.94 -9.60
CA GLU A 433 -12.25 -12.86 -10.35
C GLU A 433 -12.71 -11.48 -9.85
N LEU A 434 -14.01 -11.33 -9.60
CA LEU A 434 -14.61 -10.08 -9.14
C LEU A 434 -14.23 -9.75 -7.70
N THR A 435 -14.27 -10.73 -6.79
CA THR A 435 -13.79 -10.59 -5.41
C THR A 435 -12.32 -10.20 -5.39
N ALA A 436 -11.48 -10.83 -6.22
CA ALA A 436 -10.07 -10.44 -6.36
C ALA A 436 -9.91 -9.00 -6.88
N ALA A 437 -10.72 -8.57 -7.84
CA ALA A 437 -10.68 -7.20 -8.36
C ALA A 437 -11.09 -6.16 -7.31
N TRP A 438 -12.13 -6.45 -6.53
CA TRP A 438 -12.55 -5.61 -5.39
C TRP A 438 -11.46 -5.51 -4.32
N LEU A 439 -10.87 -6.63 -3.91
CA LEU A 439 -9.81 -6.64 -2.90
C LEU A 439 -8.57 -5.84 -3.35
N ARG A 440 -8.20 -5.93 -4.64
CA ARG A 440 -7.13 -5.11 -5.22
C ARG A 440 -7.46 -3.62 -5.19
N ARG A 441 -8.73 -3.24 -5.47
CA ARG A 441 -9.20 -1.85 -5.31
C ARG A 441 -9.00 -1.37 -3.87
N CYS A 442 -9.35 -2.19 -2.88
CA CYS A 442 -9.13 -1.88 -1.47
C CYS A 442 -7.64 -1.88 -1.03
N GLY A 443 -6.71 -2.16 -1.95
CA GLY A 443 -5.26 -2.14 -1.70
C GLY A 443 -4.69 -3.44 -1.13
N TYR A 444 -5.45 -4.54 -1.11
CA TYR A 444 -4.96 -5.85 -0.68
C TYR A 444 -4.18 -6.56 -1.79
N ILE A 445 -3.25 -7.41 -1.38
CA ILE A 445 -2.48 -8.26 -2.29
C ILE A 445 -3.21 -9.59 -2.46
N VAL A 446 -3.52 -9.94 -3.70
CA VAL A 446 -4.19 -11.20 -4.06
C VAL A 446 -3.19 -12.08 -4.82
N ASP A 447 -2.90 -13.26 -4.29
CA ASP A 447 -2.06 -14.30 -4.91
C ASP A 447 -2.91 -15.55 -5.20
N GLY A 448 -3.17 -15.81 -6.48
CA GLY A 448 -4.05 -16.88 -6.91
C GLY A 448 -5.46 -16.74 -6.33
N ASP A 449 -5.83 -17.69 -5.47
CA ASP A 449 -7.10 -17.81 -4.77
C ASP A 449 -7.02 -17.41 -3.28
N ALA A 450 -5.95 -16.73 -2.89
CA ALA A 450 -5.73 -16.22 -1.55
C ALA A 450 -5.48 -14.71 -1.52
N VAL A 451 -5.81 -14.07 -0.40
CA VAL A 451 -5.56 -12.65 -0.14
C VAL A 451 -4.76 -12.46 1.15
N TYR A 452 -3.80 -11.54 1.12
CA TYR A 452 -2.93 -11.23 2.24
C TYR A 452 -3.40 -9.99 2.99
N THR A 453 -3.64 -10.14 4.30
CA THR A 453 -4.03 -9.06 5.21
C THR A 453 -2.85 -8.50 6.01
N ARG A 454 -1.77 -9.28 6.17
CA ARG A 454 -0.57 -8.91 6.94
C ARG A 454 0.69 -8.91 6.07
N VAL A 455 0.99 -7.78 5.45
CA VAL A 455 2.18 -7.59 4.59
C VAL A 455 3.09 -6.46 5.07
N GLY A 456 2.90 -6.01 6.32
CA GLY A 456 3.62 -4.88 6.92
C GLY A 456 5.09 -5.15 7.24
N SER A 457 5.48 -6.42 7.41
CA SER A 457 6.87 -6.84 7.64
C SER A 457 7.28 -7.96 6.67
N VAL A 458 8.59 -8.10 6.46
CA VAL A 458 9.14 -9.20 5.64
C VAL A 458 8.78 -10.57 6.22
N GLY A 459 8.76 -10.69 7.56
CA GLY A 459 8.35 -11.91 8.24
C GLY A 459 6.88 -12.22 7.99
N ASP A 460 5.97 -11.26 8.18
CA ASP A 460 4.54 -11.50 7.98
C ASP A 460 4.20 -11.90 6.54
N TYR A 461 4.79 -11.21 5.57
CA TYR A 461 4.59 -11.55 4.17
C TYR A 461 5.18 -12.93 3.84
N ALA A 462 6.38 -13.26 4.31
CA ALA A 462 6.94 -14.60 4.09
C ALA A 462 6.12 -15.71 4.75
N ALA A 463 5.53 -15.46 5.92
CA ALA A 463 4.62 -16.40 6.58
C ALA A 463 3.35 -16.64 5.73
N ALA A 464 2.75 -15.57 5.20
CA ALA A 464 1.60 -15.67 4.31
C ALA A 464 1.92 -16.46 3.03
N VAL A 465 3.07 -16.18 2.41
CA VAL A 465 3.55 -16.90 1.21
C VAL A 465 3.75 -18.39 1.50
N LEU A 466 4.39 -18.75 2.62
CA LEU A 466 4.59 -20.14 3.01
C LEU A 466 3.27 -20.84 3.37
N SER A 467 2.35 -20.14 4.05
CA SER A 467 1.00 -20.66 4.38
C SER A 467 0.25 -21.05 3.09
N VAL A 468 0.21 -20.16 2.09
CA VAL A 468 -0.40 -20.45 0.78
C VAL A 468 0.35 -21.54 0.01
N GLY A 469 1.68 -21.55 0.06
CA GLY A 469 2.50 -22.53 -0.66
C GLY A 469 2.37 -23.96 -0.12
N GLY A 470 2.03 -24.13 1.17
CA GLY A 470 1.79 -25.43 1.82
C GLY A 470 3.00 -26.38 1.83
N SER A 471 4.18 -25.92 1.42
CA SER A 471 5.41 -26.70 1.31
C SER A 471 6.63 -25.80 1.49
N PRO A 472 7.80 -26.34 1.87
CA PRO A 472 8.99 -25.52 2.09
C PRO A 472 9.44 -24.85 0.80
N LEU A 473 9.73 -23.55 0.88
CA LEU A 473 10.19 -22.75 -0.25
C LEU A 473 11.62 -22.29 -0.04
N SER A 474 12.35 -22.13 -1.14
CA SER A 474 13.67 -21.51 -1.12
C SER A 474 13.56 -20.01 -0.84
N GLY A 475 14.65 -19.40 -0.33
CA GLY A 475 14.67 -17.96 -0.13
C GLY A 475 14.43 -17.14 -1.42
N GLN A 476 14.73 -17.70 -2.61
CA GLN A 476 14.44 -17.06 -3.88
C GLN A 476 12.95 -17.17 -4.23
N GLU A 477 12.35 -18.37 -4.10
CA GLU A 477 10.92 -18.57 -4.37
C GLU A 477 10.03 -17.71 -3.47
N ILE A 478 10.43 -17.45 -2.22
CA ILE A 478 9.72 -16.53 -1.33
C ILE A 478 9.81 -15.09 -1.86
N VAL A 479 11.00 -14.65 -2.25
CA VAL A 479 11.23 -13.29 -2.81
C VAL A 479 10.46 -13.09 -4.11
N ASP A 480 10.40 -14.11 -4.98
CA ASP A 480 9.73 -14.03 -6.28
C ASP A 480 8.22 -13.81 -6.15
N ARG A 481 7.62 -14.16 -5.00
CA ARG A 481 6.20 -13.90 -4.70
C ARG A 481 5.94 -12.56 -4.03
N PHE A 482 6.98 -11.81 -3.64
CA PHE A 482 6.79 -10.50 -3.05
C PHE A 482 6.43 -9.49 -4.14
N SER A 483 5.48 -8.61 -3.85
CA SER A 483 5.10 -7.51 -4.76
C SER A 483 6.11 -6.37 -4.79
N PHE A 484 7.14 -6.39 -3.93
CA PHE A 484 8.18 -5.37 -3.84
C PHE A 484 9.57 -5.99 -3.77
N ASP A 485 10.56 -5.31 -4.36
CA ASP A 485 11.93 -5.82 -4.46
C ASP A 485 12.59 -6.00 -3.09
N ARG A 486 13.10 -7.21 -2.85
CA ARG A 486 13.94 -7.53 -1.68
C ARG A 486 15.10 -8.42 -2.08
N SER A 487 16.22 -8.26 -1.37
CA SER A 487 17.34 -9.19 -1.52
C SER A 487 17.04 -10.49 -0.78
N VAL A 488 17.39 -11.61 -1.40
CA VAL A 488 17.30 -12.95 -0.80
C VAL A 488 18.03 -13.01 0.55
N GLY A 489 19.17 -12.35 0.67
CA GLY A 489 19.93 -12.28 1.92
C GLY A 489 19.14 -11.60 3.06
N SER A 490 18.44 -10.50 2.77
CA SER A 490 17.62 -9.82 3.77
C SER A 490 16.44 -10.67 4.22
N VAL A 491 15.77 -11.37 3.30
CA VAL A 491 14.66 -12.27 3.64
C VAL A 491 15.16 -13.41 4.51
N LYS A 492 16.23 -14.12 4.09
CA LYS A 492 16.84 -15.20 4.88
C LYS A 492 17.23 -14.75 6.29
N ASN A 493 17.78 -13.55 6.42
CA ASN A 493 18.13 -12.99 7.73
C ASN A 493 16.89 -12.75 8.59
N ALA A 494 15.82 -12.19 8.01
CA ALA A 494 14.56 -11.98 8.73
C ALA A 494 13.93 -13.32 9.19
N LEU A 495 13.87 -14.31 8.30
CA LEU A 495 13.34 -15.65 8.64
C LEU A 495 14.15 -16.34 9.74
N SER A 496 15.47 -16.14 9.75
CA SER A 496 16.36 -16.71 10.77
C SER A 496 16.17 -16.13 12.17
N GLN A 497 15.61 -14.91 12.29
CA GLN A 497 15.39 -14.21 13.55
C GLN A 497 13.95 -14.32 14.06
N ASP A 498 13.05 -14.92 13.27
CA ASP A 498 11.63 -15.00 13.57
C ASP A 498 11.26 -16.45 13.91
N ASP A 499 10.76 -16.66 15.13
CA ASP A 499 10.48 -17.98 15.72
C ASP A 499 9.40 -18.78 14.98
N ARG A 500 8.64 -18.15 14.07
CA ARG A 500 7.62 -18.81 13.24
C ARG A 500 8.21 -19.68 12.14
N PHE A 501 9.47 -19.47 11.77
CA PHE A 501 10.11 -20.19 10.67
C PHE A 501 11.10 -21.21 11.17
N GLU A 502 11.22 -22.29 10.41
CA GLU A 502 12.24 -23.31 10.60
C GLU A 502 12.99 -23.50 9.29
N ARG A 503 14.33 -23.53 9.37
CA ARG A 503 15.15 -23.81 8.20
C ARG A 503 15.29 -25.33 8.08
N VAL A 504 14.67 -25.94 7.08
CA VAL A 504 14.60 -27.41 6.92
C VAL A 504 15.64 -27.98 5.95
N ASP A 505 16.30 -27.11 5.16
CA ASP A 505 17.43 -27.46 4.30
C ASP A 505 18.41 -26.27 4.20
N ARG A 506 19.48 -26.36 3.41
CA ARG A 506 20.44 -25.29 3.15
C ARG A 506 19.78 -23.99 2.68
N ASP A 507 18.72 -24.09 1.89
CA ASP A 507 17.99 -22.94 1.34
C ASP A 507 16.47 -23.00 1.56
N LEU A 508 15.93 -24.11 2.06
CA LEU A 508 14.48 -24.27 2.24
C LEU A 508 14.03 -23.80 3.62
N TRP A 509 12.94 -23.04 3.62
CA TRP A 509 12.27 -22.50 4.79
C TRP A 509 10.86 -23.05 4.88
N ALA A 510 10.44 -23.41 6.09
CA ALA A 510 9.12 -23.92 6.40
C ALA A 510 8.52 -23.12 7.55
N LEU A 511 7.19 -23.19 7.71
CA LEU A 511 6.55 -22.78 8.95
C LEU A 511 6.86 -23.81 10.03
N ARG A 512 7.22 -23.34 11.22
CA ARG A 512 7.65 -24.19 12.33
C ARG A 512 6.58 -25.18 12.79
N GLU A 513 5.31 -24.78 12.70
CA GLU A 513 4.18 -25.62 13.07
C GLU A 513 4.02 -26.87 12.20
N TRP A 514 4.61 -26.90 11.00
CA TRP A 514 4.61 -28.08 10.14
C TRP A 514 5.44 -29.23 10.74
N GLY A 515 6.20 -28.98 11.81
CA GLY A 515 6.89 -30.02 12.59
C GLY A 515 8.02 -30.71 11.83
N MET A 516 8.62 -30.02 10.86
CA MET A 516 9.72 -30.53 10.05
C MET A 516 11.05 -30.47 10.81
N ASP A 517 11.97 -31.39 10.51
CA ASP A 517 13.29 -31.44 11.16
C ASP A 517 14.14 -30.21 10.83
N ALA A 518 14.65 -29.54 11.86
CA ALA A 518 15.54 -28.40 11.74
C ALA A 518 16.89 -28.78 11.09
N TYR A 519 17.32 -28.03 10.08
CA TYR A 519 18.62 -28.15 9.44
C TYR A 519 19.68 -27.30 10.16
N ALA A 520 20.33 -27.94 11.14
CA ALA A 520 21.45 -27.36 11.91
C ALA A 520 22.79 -27.29 11.13
N GLY A 521 22.77 -27.55 9.82
CA GLY A 521 23.94 -27.50 8.94
C GLY A 521 24.72 -28.81 8.83
N ILE A 522 25.47 -28.97 7.73
CA ILE A 522 26.24 -30.19 7.37
C ILE A 522 27.05 -30.73 8.56
N ARG A 523 27.74 -29.84 9.29
CA ARG A 523 28.60 -30.22 10.44
C ARG A 523 27.81 -30.89 11.58
N SER A 524 26.60 -30.41 11.87
CA SER A 524 25.75 -30.96 12.93
C SER A 524 25.21 -32.33 12.53
N VAL A 525 24.80 -32.47 11.27
CA VAL A 525 24.33 -33.75 10.71
C VAL A 525 25.46 -34.79 10.70
N ILE A 526 26.68 -34.42 10.27
CA ILE A 526 27.85 -35.31 10.35
C ILE A 526 28.10 -35.72 11.80
N ARG A 527 28.07 -34.78 12.76
CA ARG A 527 28.28 -35.07 14.19
C ARG A 527 27.26 -36.07 14.71
N GLU A 528 26.00 -35.86 14.41
CA GLU A 528 24.90 -36.70 14.85
C GLU A 528 25.03 -38.11 14.27
N GLN A 529 25.32 -38.23 12.97
CA GLN A 529 25.51 -39.53 12.34
C GLN A 529 26.74 -40.26 12.89
N VAL A 530 27.86 -39.57 13.08
CA VAL A 530 29.05 -40.14 13.73
C VAL A 530 28.73 -40.60 15.15
N ALA A 531 27.96 -39.84 15.92
CA ALA A 531 27.54 -40.23 17.27
C ALA A 531 26.59 -41.44 17.27
N ARG A 532 25.59 -41.47 16.39
CA ARG A 532 24.64 -42.58 16.23
C ARG A 532 25.34 -43.88 15.80
N SER A 533 26.38 -43.78 15.00
CA SER A 533 27.21 -44.92 14.58
C SER A 533 28.32 -45.30 15.57
N GLY A 534 28.21 -44.89 16.84
CA GLY A 534 29.16 -45.29 17.89
C GLY A 534 30.51 -44.57 17.84
N GLY A 535 30.54 -43.35 17.30
CA GLY A 535 31.72 -42.49 17.21
C GLY A 535 32.52 -42.61 15.91
N ARG A 536 32.07 -43.45 14.97
CA ARG A 536 32.72 -43.66 13.65
C ARG A 536 31.65 -43.85 12.58
N ALA A 537 31.76 -43.15 11.45
CA ALA A 537 30.86 -43.32 10.30
C ALA A 537 31.64 -43.40 9.00
N SER A 538 31.18 -44.19 8.04
CA SER A 538 31.74 -44.24 6.68
C SER A 538 31.52 -42.91 5.97
N LEU A 539 32.54 -42.38 5.29
CA LEU A 539 32.42 -41.13 4.52
C LEU A 539 31.40 -41.29 3.38
N ASN A 540 31.38 -42.44 2.72
CA ASN A 540 30.45 -42.70 1.62
C ASN A 540 29.00 -42.75 2.13
N ASP A 541 28.77 -43.41 3.26
CA ASP A 541 27.44 -43.51 3.87
C ASP A 541 26.96 -42.13 4.34
N LEU A 542 27.86 -41.29 4.86
CA LEU A 542 27.56 -39.89 5.20
C LEU A 542 27.21 -39.06 3.97
N ILE A 543 27.94 -39.23 2.86
CA ILE A 543 27.62 -38.56 1.59
C ILE A 543 26.25 -39.02 1.11
N GLU A 544 26.00 -40.31 1.03
CA GLU A 544 24.72 -40.88 0.58
C GLU A 544 23.56 -40.39 1.46
N TYR A 545 23.70 -40.46 2.78
CA TYR A 545 22.68 -40.01 3.72
C TYR A 545 22.39 -38.50 3.61
N ILE A 546 23.43 -37.65 3.61
CA ILE A 546 23.26 -36.20 3.63
C ILE A 546 22.77 -35.68 2.27
N THR A 547 23.30 -36.20 1.17
CA THR A 547 22.88 -35.77 -0.18
C THR A 547 21.52 -36.35 -0.60
N GLY A 548 21.11 -37.48 -0.02
CA GLY A 548 19.77 -38.04 -0.20
C GLY A 548 18.68 -37.31 0.59
N ARG A 549 19.01 -36.68 1.72
CA ARG A 549 18.05 -36.00 2.60
C ARG A 549 18.03 -34.47 2.44
N TYR A 550 19.14 -33.86 2.05
CA TYR A 550 19.31 -32.41 1.96
C TYR A 550 19.92 -31.99 0.62
N THR A 551 19.61 -30.78 0.17
CA THR A 551 20.11 -30.16 -1.06
C THR A 551 21.56 -29.67 -0.89
N VAL A 552 22.47 -30.64 -0.66
CA VAL A 552 23.89 -30.44 -0.39
C VAL A 552 24.72 -31.27 -1.38
N THR A 553 25.88 -30.76 -1.78
CA THR A 553 26.77 -31.50 -2.70
C THR A 553 27.69 -32.47 -1.94
N ALA A 554 28.04 -33.60 -2.54
CA ALA A 554 29.03 -34.53 -1.99
C ALA A 554 30.35 -33.84 -1.64
N ASN A 555 30.81 -32.92 -2.49
CA ASN A 555 32.02 -32.12 -2.24
C ASN A 555 31.93 -31.31 -0.95
N SER A 556 30.76 -30.74 -0.64
CA SER A 556 30.54 -30.04 0.62
C SER A 556 30.63 -31.00 1.80
N VAL A 557 29.99 -32.18 1.73
CA VAL A 557 30.08 -33.19 2.81
C VAL A 557 31.53 -33.60 3.05
N ILE A 558 32.27 -33.90 1.98
CA ILE A 558 33.70 -34.24 2.04
C ILE A 558 34.51 -33.11 2.68
N ALA A 559 34.29 -31.87 2.26
CA ALA A 559 35.01 -30.72 2.79
C ALA A 559 34.78 -30.58 4.30
N TYR A 560 33.54 -30.67 4.77
CA TYR A 560 33.22 -30.57 6.21
C TYR A 560 33.71 -31.78 7.01
N ALA A 561 33.66 -33.00 6.45
CA ALA A 561 34.16 -34.22 7.09
C ALA A 561 35.69 -34.24 7.25
N ASN A 562 36.41 -33.58 6.35
CA ASN A 562 37.87 -33.42 6.42
C ASN A 562 38.33 -32.24 7.27
N MET A 563 37.41 -31.48 7.85
CA MET A 563 37.71 -30.35 8.73
C MET A 563 37.47 -30.69 10.20
N LYS A 564 38.28 -30.10 11.08
CA LYS A 564 38.06 -30.21 12.53
C LYS A 564 36.64 -29.76 12.90
N PRO A 565 35.93 -30.50 13.78
CA PRO A 565 36.43 -31.45 14.76
C PRO A 565 36.45 -32.89 14.23
N PHE A 566 36.20 -33.09 12.94
CA PHE A 566 36.24 -34.39 12.31
C PHE A 566 37.61 -34.65 11.71
N GLU A 567 37.95 -35.93 11.58
CA GLU A 567 39.03 -36.39 10.74
C GLU A 567 38.55 -37.61 9.96
N VAL A 568 39.06 -37.75 8.74
CA VAL A 568 38.83 -38.92 7.89
C VAL A 568 40.11 -39.75 7.87
N GLN A 569 40.03 -40.98 8.32
CA GLN A 569 41.12 -41.96 8.24
C GLN A 569 40.59 -43.22 7.58
N ASP A 570 41.24 -43.66 6.49
CA ASP A 570 40.86 -44.86 5.72
C ASP A 570 39.37 -44.92 5.33
N GLY A 571 38.81 -43.77 4.93
CA GLY A 571 37.40 -43.65 4.54
C GLY A 571 36.40 -43.58 5.71
N VAL A 572 36.87 -43.56 6.96
CA VAL A 572 36.04 -43.46 8.17
C VAL A 572 36.18 -42.08 8.80
N VAL A 573 35.05 -41.42 9.01
CA VAL A 573 34.92 -40.12 9.70
C VAL A 573 34.76 -40.37 11.21
N ARG A 574 35.59 -39.73 12.02
CA ARG A 574 35.51 -39.75 13.50
C ARG A 574 35.79 -38.38 14.10
N LEU A 575 35.47 -38.20 15.38
CA LEU A 575 35.89 -37.00 16.11
C LEU A 575 37.41 -37.07 16.40
N TYR A 576 38.12 -36.00 16.05
CA TYR A 576 39.56 -35.86 16.27
C TYR A 576 39.90 -35.98 17.76
N SER A 577 40.81 -36.89 18.11
CA SER A 577 41.14 -37.24 19.51
C SER A 577 42.53 -36.77 19.98
N GLY A 578 43.26 -35.99 19.17
CA GLY A 578 44.61 -35.51 19.51
C GLY A 578 44.63 -34.14 20.19
N ASN A 579 45.67 -33.86 20.99
CA ASN A 579 45.98 -32.49 21.41
C ASN A 579 46.54 -31.69 20.23
N HIS A 580 46.13 -30.43 20.06
CA HIS A 580 46.58 -29.59 18.95
C HIS A 580 47.91 -28.90 19.26
N GLU A 581 49.00 -29.32 18.62
CA GLU A 581 50.25 -28.55 18.66
C GLU A 581 50.22 -27.39 17.66
N ILE A 582 50.07 -26.16 18.18
CA ILE A 582 50.22 -24.93 17.40
C ILE A 582 51.72 -24.72 17.10
N ARG A 583 52.15 -25.07 15.88
CA ARG A 583 53.56 -25.00 15.46
C ARG A 583 54.11 -23.58 15.25
N LYS A 584 53.25 -22.60 14.91
CA LYS A 584 53.69 -21.21 14.65
C LYS A 584 53.83 -20.44 15.96
N ALA A 585 55.02 -19.90 16.23
CA ALA A 585 55.27 -19.09 17.40
C ALA A 585 54.63 -17.68 17.27
N PRO A 586 54.13 -17.08 18.36
CA PRO A 586 53.63 -15.70 18.34
C PRO A 586 54.66 -14.71 17.79
N ALA A 587 55.93 -14.84 18.18
CA ALA A 587 57.02 -13.99 17.70
C ALA A 587 57.24 -14.03 16.17
N SER A 588 56.93 -15.14 15.51
CA SER A 588 57.05 -15.31 14.05
C SER A 588 55.74 -15.05 13.29
N THR A 589 54.78 -14.38 13.92
CA THR A 589 53.50 -14.01 13.30
C THR A 589 53.50 -12.55 12.87
N ARG A 590 53.19 -12.31 11.58
CA ARG A 590 53.07 -10.99 10.97
C ARG A 590 52.16 -10.09 11.81
N ARG A 591 52.51 -8.81 11.98
CA ARG A 591 51.74 -7.79 12.73
C ARG A 591 51.49 -8.11 14.21
N LEU A 592 52.14 -9.14 14.77
CA LEU A 592 52.01 -9.51 16.17
C LEU A 592 53.32 -9.18 16.90
N PHE A 593 53.25 -8.23 17.82
CA PHE A 593 54.43 -7.67 18.48
C PHE A 593 54.39 -7.93 19.98
N ARG A 594 55.55 -8.20 20.57
CA ARG A 594 55.69 -8.43 22.00
C ARG A 594 55.89 -7.10 22.74
N ARG A 595 55.15 -6.89 23.83
CA ARG A 595 55.36 -5.82 24.82
C ARG A 595 55.88 -6.42 26.13
N ALA A 596 56.15 -5.59 27.13
CA ALA A 596 56.66 -6.07 28.42
C ALA A 596 55.71 -7.10 29.08
N ASP A 597 54.41 -6.82 29.02
CA ASP A 597 53.32 -7.50 29.74
C ASP A 597 52.19 -8.02 28.83
N ALA A 598 52.35 -7.90 27.50
CA ALA A 598 51.27 -8.21 26.56
C ALA A 598 51.78 -8.58 25.16
N TRP A 599 50.86 -9.07 24.34
CA TRP A 599 51.00 -9.19 22.88
C TRP A 599 50.07 -8.22 22.17
N ALA A 600 50.60 -7.40 21.27
CA ALA A 600 49.85 -6.43 20.50
C ALA A 600 49.69 -6.89 19.04
N TYR A 601 48.45 -7.15 18.62
CA TYR A 601 48.14 -7.52 17.24
C TYR A 601 47.64 -6.31 16.45
N ARG A 602 48.41 -5.89 15.44
CA ARG A 602 48.06 -4.75 14.58
C ARG A 602 47.00 -5.13 13.55
N VAL A 603 45.90 -4.40 13.54
CA VAL A 603 44.77 -4.56 12.62
C VAL A 603 44.42 -3.22 11.96
N ARG A 604 43.93 -3.30 10.72
CA ARG A 604 43.34 -2.16 10.03
C ARG A 604 41.82 -2.19 10.21
N ILE A 605 41.23 -1.09 10.67
CA ILE A 605 39.79 -1.01 10.88
C ILE A 605 39.06 -0.94 9.54
N THR A 606 37.95 -1.67 9.43
CA THR A 606 37.15 -1.82 8.20
C THR A 606 35.68 -1.54 8.48
N THR A 607 34.89 -1.36 7.44
CA THR A 607 33.43 -1.17 7.55
C THR A 607 32.73 -2.34 8.26
N ASP A 608 33.26 -3.56 8.16
CA ASP A 608 32.68 -4.74 8.81
C ASP A 608 32.84 -4.71 10.33
N HIS A 609 33.98 -4.19 10.81
CA HIS A 609 34.19 -3.98 12.24
C HIS A 609 33.17 -2.97 12.82
N LEU A 610 32.87 -1.87 12.09
CA LEU A 610 31.87 -0.87 12.50
C LEU A 610 30.43 -1.41 12.42
N ARG A 611 30.15 -2.32 11.49
CA ARG A 611 28.84 -3.01 11.42
C ARG A 611 28.64 -4.01 12.56
N GLY A 612 29.73 -4.41 13.22
CA GLY A 612 29.69 -5.29 14.39
C GLY A 612 29.96 -6.75 14.08
N SER A 613 30.59 -7.05 12.94
CA SER A 613 31.06 -8.40 12.63
C SER A 613 32.30 -8.74 13.47
N GLY A 614 32.42 -10.02 13.87
CA GLY A 614 33.68 -10.56 14.38
C GLY A 614 34.76 -10.60 13.30
N SER A 615 36.03 -10.67 13.70
CA SER A 615 37.16 -10.63 12.77
C SER A 615 38.10 -11.83 12.95
N ALA A 616 38.76 -12.22 11.86
CA ALA A 616 39.70 -13.34 11.88
C ALA A 616 40.95 -13.00 12.71
N ALA A 617 41.41 -13.97 13.50
CA ALA A 617 42.61 -13.90 14.31
C ALA A 617 43.66 -14.91 13.80
N PRO A 618 44.95 -14.53 13.77
CA PRO A 618 46.03 -15.49 13.48
C PRO A 618 46.01 -16.67 14.44
N VAL A 619 46.36 -17.86 13.94
CA VAL A 619 46.38 -19.11 14.75
C VAL A 619 47.27 -18.97 16.00
N ALA A 620 48.32 -18.16 15.96
CA ALA A 620 49.18 -17.92 17.11
C ALA A 620 48.44 -17.27 18.31
N ILE A 621 47.34 -16.56 18.08
CA ILE A 621 46.50 -15.98 19.13
C ILE A 621 45.88 -17.08 19.99
N ALA A 622 45.49 -18.21 19.40
CA ALA A 622 45.01 -19.36 20.17
C ALA A 622 46.08 -19.90 21.13
N LYS A 623 47.37 -19.79 20.80
CA LYS A 623 48.46 -20.17 21.71
C LYS A 623 48.61 -19.16 22.85
N ILE A 624 48.50 -17.86 22.57
CA ILE A 624 48.57 -16.78 23.58
C ILE A 624 47.44 -16.95 24.59
N VAL A 625 46.21 -17.12 24.10
CA VAL A 625 45.02 -17.22 24.95
C VAL A 625 44.74 -18.65 25.41
N GLY A 626 45.60 -19.63 25.14
CA GLY A 626 45.45 -21.03 25.55
C GLY A 626 44.14 -21.70 25.09
N LEU A 627 43.75 -21.49 23.83
CA LEU A 627 42.48 -21.92 23.22
C LEU A 627 42.67 -23.14 22.29
N GLN A 628 41.80 -24.14 22.40
CA GLN A 628 41.75 -25.30 21.49
C GLN A 628 40.64 -25.15 20.43
N PRO A 629 40.70 -25.90 19.30
CA PRO A 629 39.63 -25.92 18.31
C PRO A 629 38.29 -26.36 18.91
N GLY A 630 37.24 -25.57 18.67
CA GLY A 630 35.89 -25.74 19.22
C GLY A 630 35.64 -24.99 20.52
N GLU A 631 36.68 -24.43 21.15
CA GLU A 631 36.54 -23.66 22.38
C GLU A 631 36.30 -22.18 22.11
N SER A 632 35.82 -21.50 23.15
CA SER A 632 35.70 -20.04 23.21
C SER A 632 36.16 -19.56 24.57
N ARG A 633 36.82 -18.40 24.61
CA ARG A 633 37.29 -17.76 25.84
C ARG A 633 36.85 -16.30 25.87
N GLN A 634 36.45 -15.84 27.04
CA GLN A 634 36.11 -14.44 27.27
C GLN A 634 37.25 -13.80 28.06
N LEU A 635 37.85 -12.76 27.49
CA LEU A 635 38.93 -12.00 28.10
C LEU A 635 38.33 -10.76 28.78
N PRO A 636 38.63 -10.47 30.05
CA PRO A 636 38.18 -9.25 30.70
C PRO A 636 38.68 -8.01 29.93
N SER A 637 37.82 -7.01 29.74
CA SER A 637 38.19 -5.73 29.13
C SER A 637 37.41 -4.56 29.76
N PRO A 638 37.87 -3.31 29.59
CA PRO A 638 37.20 -2.13 30.15
C PRO A 638 35.73 -1.96 29.72
N LEU A 639 35.36 -2.40 28.52
CA LEU A 639 33.99 -2.29 27.97
C LEU A 639 33.24 -3.63 27.98
N GLY A 640 33.55 -4.49 28.96
CA GLY A 640 32.96 -5.82 29.11
C GLY A 640 33.74 -6.93 28.38
N PRO A 641 33.46 -8.21 28.67
CA PRO A 641 34.27 -9.32 28.21
C PRO A 641 34.40 -9.37 26.67
N GLN A 642 35.62 -9.57 26.18
CA GLN A 642 35.92 -9.77 24.76
C GLN A 642 36.01 -11.25 24.43
N LEU A 643 35.17 -11.71 23.48
CA LEU A 643 35.18 -13.09 23.03
C LEU A 643 36.33 -13.36 22.06
N VAL A 644 37.04 -14.46 22.27
CA VAL A 644 37.94 -15.09 21.29
C VAL A 644 37.48 -16.55 21.12
N ALA A 645 37.18 -16.94 19.90
CA ALA A 645 36.59 -18.25 19.60
C ALA A 645 37.35 -18.96 18.49
N TRP A 646 37.43 -20.30 18.55
CA TRP A 646 37.97 -21.13 17.48
C TRP A 646 36.94 -22.15 17.01
N THR A 647 35.79 -21.68 16.58
CA THR A 647 34.70 -22.53 16.09
C THR A 647 34.81 -22.84 14.60
N GLY A 648 35.53 -22.02 13.83
CA GLY A 648 35.75 -22.14 12.38
C GLY A 648 37.14 -22.69 11.98
N THR A 649 37.56 -22.40 10.75
CA THR A 649 38.86 -22.82 10.19
C THR A 649 40.06 -22.13 10.84
N GLN A 650 39.86 -20.94 11.40
CA GLN A 650 40.87 -20.18 12.15
C GLN A 650 40.22 -19.50 13.37
N PRO A 651 41.00 -19.10 14.38
CA PRO A 651 40.49 -18.31 15.49
C PRO A 651 39.88 -16.98 15.03
N SER A 652 38.98 -16.43 15.83
CA SER A 652 38.34 -15.15 15.57
C SER A 652 38.09 -14.36 16.84
N PHE A 653 38.20 -13.04 16.75
CA PHE A 653 37.69 -12.12 17.75
C PHE A 653 36.18 -11.91 17.54
N GLY A 654 35.42 -11.88 18.63
CA GLY A 654 34.07 -11.33 18.63
C GLY A 654 34.07 -9.84 18.29
N THR A 655 32.89 -9.26 18.11
CA THR A 655 32.75 -7.85 17.72
C THR A 655 33.56 -6.89 18.61
N ILE A 656 34.36 -6.03 17.99
CA ILE A 656 35.09 -4.94 18.65
C ILE A 656 34.39 -3.59 18.50
N ARG A 657 33.20 -3.55 17.89
CA ARG A 657 32.45 -2.31 17.58
C ARG A 657 32.32 -1.37 18.78
N ARG A 658 32.13 -1.93 19.97
CA ARG A 658 31.98 -1.12 21.20
C ARG A 658 33.22 -0.28 21.51
N PHE A 659 34.42 -0.80 21.26
CA PHE A 659 35.66 -0.03 21.46
C PHE A 659 35.84 1.04 20.37
N LEU A 660 35.42 0.74 19.14
CA LEU A 660 35.46 1.70 18.04
C LEU A 660 34.50 2.87 18.27
N MET A 661 33.31 2.59 18.81
CA MET A 661 32.31 3.63 19.12
C MET A 661 32.72 4.47 20.35
N ASP A 662 33.33 3.86 21.36
CA ASP A 662 33.79 4.56 22.57
C ASP A 662 34.88 5.59 22.28
N GLN A 663 35.78 5.29 21.33
CA GLN A 663 36.91 6.14 20.97
C GLN A 663 36.75 6.88 19.63
N ASP A 664 35.55 6.86 19.03
CA ASP A 664 35.22 7.48 17.73
C ASP A 664 36.21 7.15 16.59
N ILE A 665 36.53 5.86 16.44
CA ILE A 665 37.56 5.38 15.51
C ILE A 665 37.01 5.27 14.08
N ALA A 666 37.71 5.88 13.13
CA ALA A 666 37.37 5.85 11.71
C ALA A 666 37.76 4.53 11.00
N VAL A 667 37.17 4.31 9.82
CA VAL A 667 37.62 3.26 8.89
C VAL A 667 39.04 3.59 8.42
N ASP A 668 39.83 2.56 8.12
CA ASP A 668 41.23 2.65 7.68
C ASP A 668 42.24 3.09 8.74
N THR A 669 41.81 3.37 9.97
CA THR A 669 42.72 3.56 11.10
C THR A 669 43.44 2.24 11.44
N GLU A 670 44.75 2.29 11.69
CA GLU A 670 45.49 1.18 12.27
C GLU A 670 45.29 1.16 13.79
N ALA A 671 45.09 -0.01 14.36
CA ALA A 671 44.87 -0.20 15.79
C ALA A 671 45.51 -1.49 16.28
N PHE A 672 45.69 -1.60 17.59
CA PHE A 672 46.22 -2.76 18.27
C PHE A 672 45.14 -3.42 19.12
N LEU A 673 44.98 -4.72 18.90
CA LEU A 673 44.26 -5.61 19.79
C LEU A 673 45.29 -6.19 20.76
N VAL A 674 45.26 -5.74 22.01
CA VAL A 674 46.28 -6.04 23.01
C VAL A 674 45.77 -7.15 23.93
N LEU A 675 46.55 -8.21 24.03
CA LEU A 675 46.31 -9.41 24.81
C LEU A 675 47.30 -9.43 25.97
N GLY A 676 46.83 -9.12 27.17
CA GLY A 676 47.65 -9.13 28.38
C GLY A 676 48.08 -10.54 28.76
N ASP A 677 49.29 -10.69 29.30
CA ASP A 677 49.76 -11.98 29.84
C ASP A 677 48.93 -12.45 31.05
N ASP A 678 48.24 -11.51 31.71
CA ASP A 678 47.25 -11.75 32.76
C ASP A 678 45.89 -12.27 32.23
N GLY A 679 45.74 -12.38 30.90
CA GLY A 679 44.52 -12.81 30.24
C GLY A 679 43.51 -11.68 29.98
N SER A 680 43.90 -10.41 30.16
CA SER A 680 43.07 -9.26 29.81
C SER A 680 43.09 -8.93 28.32
N PHE A 681 42.13 -8.11 27.88
CA PHE A 681 42.04 -7.57 26.54
C PHE A 681 41.88 -6.04 26.59
N SER A 682 42.60 -5.33 25.72
CA SER A 682 42.38 -3.90 25.48
C SER A 682 42.48 -3.57 23.99
N PHE A 683 41.91 -2.43 23.64
CA PHE A 683 41.94 -1.86 22.30
C PHE A 683 42.67 -0.51 22.37
N GLU A 684 43.66 -0.33 21.50
CA GLU A 684 44.46 0.90 21.43
C GLU A 684 44.57 1.37 19.97
N PRO A 685 44.21 2.61 19.62
CA PRO A 685 44.50 3.15 18.29
C PRO A 685 46.01 3.30 18.10
N ALA A 686 46.51 2.99 16.91
CA ALA A 686 47.91 3.26 16.56
C ALA A 686 48.09 4.76 16.34
N SER A 687 49.26 5.30 16.70
CA SER A 687 49.61 6.68 16.39
C SER A 687 49.73 6.87 14.88
N GLU A 688 49.23 7.99 14.36
CA GLU A 688 49.35 8.31 12.94
C GLU A 688 50.83 8.48 12.54
N PRO A 689 51.21 8.05 11.32
CA PRO A 689 52.55 8.26 10.81
C PRO A 689 52.81 9.75 10.60
N VAL A 690 53.93 10.23 11.14
CA VAL A 690 54.34 11.65 11.11
C VAL A 690 55.37 11.92 10.00
N GLY A 691 55.67 10.93 9.17
CA GLY A 691 56.64 11.01 8.09
C GLY A 691 58.10 10.95 8.57
N GLN A 692 58.33 10.52 9.81
CA GLN A 692 59.66 10.28 10.37
C GLN A 692 59.87 8.77 10.50
N PRO A 693 60.78 8.16 9.72
CA PRO A 693 60.84 6.70 9.62
C PRO A 693 61.05 5.96 10.95
N LEU A 694 61.75 6.57 11.91
CA LEU A 694 61.96 5.97 13.24
C LEU A 694 60.68 5.96 14.07
N LEU A 695 59.99 7.10 14.15
CA LEU A 695 58.74 7.22 14.89
C LEU A 695 57.64 6.40 14.22
N ASP A 696 57.58 6.39 12.89
CA ASP A 696 56.62 5.60 12.13
C ASP A 696 56.83 4.09 12.35
N ALA A 697 58.09 3.61 12.40
CA ALA A 697 58.40 2.23 12.74
C ALA A 697 58.00 1.87 14.19
N LEU A 698 58.20 2.77 15.15
CA LEU A 698 57.76 2.57 16.53
C LEU A 698 56.22 2.56 16.64
N SER A 699 55.52 3.47 15.95
CA SER A 699 54.05 3.50 15.85
C SER A 699 53.51 2.18 15.31
N LEU A 700 54.11 1.67 14.22
CA LEU A 700 53.68 0.44 13.56
C LEU A 700 53.92 -0.83 14.40
N THR A 701 54.81 -0.79 15.38
CA THR A 701 55.02 -1.89 16.34
C THR A 701 54.27 -1.71 17.66
N GLY A 702 53.64 -0.55 17.86
CA GLY A 702 52.94 -0.19 19.09
C GLY A 702 53.90 0.06 20.25
N ALA A 703 55.15 0.45 19.96
CA ALA A 703 56.16 0.84 20.94
C ALA A 703 56.08 2.34 21.26
N ALA A 704 56.55 2.72 22.45
CA ALA A 704 56.60 4.12 22.86
C ALA A 704 57.51 4.95 21.93
N HIS A 705 57.05 6.15 21.56
CA HIS A 705 57.83 7.08 20.74
C HIS A 705 59.07 7.53 21.47
N THR A 706 60.22 7.37 20.84
CA THR A 706 61.51 7.87 21.33
C THR A 706 62.38 8.28 20.16
N LEU A 707 63.12 9.37 20.35
CA LEU A 707 64.16 9.82 19.41
C LEU A 707 65.54 9.26 19.79
N ASP A 708 65.66 8.55 20.91
CA ASP A 708 66.88 7.85 21.30
C ASP A 708 67.08 6.59 20.44
N PRO A 709 68.13 6.53 19.58
CA PRO A 709 68.33 5.41 18.67
C PRO A 709 68.58 4.09 19.40
N GLU A 710 69.24 4.12 20.57
CA GLU A 710 69.53 2.92 21.35
C GLU A 710 68.28 2.38 22.04
N GLY A 711 67.46 3.26 22.63
CA GLY A 711 66.13 2.94 23.16
C GLY A 711 65.20 2.39 22.08
N ALA A 712 65.13 3.05 20.92
CA ALA A 712 64.29 2.60 19.81
C ALA A 712 64.71 1.21 19.28
N ARG A 713 66.02 0.98 19.11
CA ARG A 713 66.55 -0.34 18.72
C ARG A 713 66.15 -1.43 19.71
N ARG A 714 66.27 -1.17 21.01
CA ARG A 714 65.85 -2.11 22.06
C ARG A 714 64.36 -2.41 21.99
N SER A 715 63.53 -1.39 21.84
CA SER A 715 62.07 -1.57 21.71
C SER A 715 61.69 -2.39 20.48
N LEU A 716 62.33 -2.15 19.33
CA LEU A 716 62.11 -2.92 18.11
C LEU A 716 62.59 -4.39 18.22
N ALA A 717 63.70 -4.63 18.92
CA ALA A 717 64.16 -5.99 19.22
C ALA A 717 63.19 -6.73 20.14
N VAL A 718 62.71 -6.07 21.21
CA VAL A 718 61.71 -6.63 22.13
C VAL A 718 60.41 -6.93 21.41
N ALA A 719 59.95 -6.07 20.50
CA ALA A 719 58.76 -6.29 19.69
C ALA A 719 58.80 -7.59 18.87
N LEU A 720 60.00 -8.05 18.51
CA LEU A 720 60.25 -9.30 17.79
C LEU A 720 60.56 -10.48 18.71
N GLY A 721 60.70 -10.27 20.02
CA GLY A 721 61.19 -11.27 20.97
C GLY A 721 62.67 -11.61 20.78
N LEU A 722 63.45 -10.71 20.17
CA LEU A 722 64.89 -10.83 20.03
C LEU A 722 65.61 -10.29 21.29
N PRO A 723 66.85 -10.71 21.57
CA PRO A 723 67.65 -10.13 22.66
C PRO A 723 67.79 -8.61 22.47
N GLU A 724 67.67 -7.82 23.55
CA GLU A 724 67.80 -6.35 23.51
C GLU A 724 69.04 -5.81 22.77
N PRO A 725 70.26 -6.42 22.89
CA PRO A 725 71.43 -5.94 22.16
C PRO A 725 71.50 -6.45 20.70
N SER A 726 70.38 -6.80 20.08
CA SER A 726 70.36 -7.31 18.70
C SER A 726 70.83 -6.26 17.68
N PRO A 727 71.71 -6.63 16.73
CA PRO A 727 72.11 -5.75 15.63
C PRO A 727 70.92 -5.30 14.78
N VAL A 728 70.95 -4.06 14.28
CA VAL A 728 69.86 -3.48 13.46
C VAL A 728 69.58 -4.33 12.22
N ILE A 729 70.62 -4.92 11.62
CA ILE A 729 70.46 -5.80 10.45
C ILE A 729 69.67 -7.08 10.76
N SER A 730 69.81 -7.63 11.98
CA SER A 730 69.05 -8.79 12.43
C SER A 730 67.59 -8.44 12.67
N ILE A 731 67.33 -7.23 13.20
CA ILE A 731 65.97 -6.69 13.41
C ILE A 731 65.27 -6.49 12.05
N ILE A 732 65.95 -5.86 11.08
CA ILE A 732 65.42 -5.69 9.71
C ILE A 732 65.14 -7.05 9.06
N GLY A 733 66.08 -8.00 9.16
CA GLY A 733 65.91 -9.35 8.61
C GLY A 733 64.69 -10.07 9.19
N ALA A 734 64.50 -10.01 10.51
CA ALA A 734 63.38 -10.64 11.19
C ALA A 734 62.01 -10.02 10.82
N PHE A 735 61.91 -8.70 10.61
CA PHE A 735 60.68 -8.10 10.09
C PHE A 735 60.36 -8.59 8.67
N ARG A 736 61.36 -8.71 7.79
CA ARG A 736 61.19 -9.24 6.42
C ARG A 736 60.73 -10.69 6.41
N GLU A 737 61.42 -11.56 7.15
CA GLU A 737 61.08 -12.99 7.25
C GLU A 737 59.64 -13.22 7.72
N ARG A 738 59.11 -12.31 8.54
CA ARG A 738 57.75 -12.36 9.07
C ARG A 738 56.70 -11.72 8.16
N GLY A 739 57.12 -11.01 7.11
CA GLY A 739 56.27 -10.30 6.16
C GLY A 739 55.84 -8.88 6.59
N ASP A 740 56.52 -8.28 7.57
CA ASP A 740 56.32 -6.90 8.02
C ASP A 740 57.25 -5.93 7.23
N GLU A 741 57.13 -5.97 5.89
CA GLU A 741 57.96 -5.17 4.97
C GLU A 741 57.80 -3.66 5.18
N ASP A 742 56.60 -3.22 5.57
CA ASP A 742 56.31 -1.82 5.86
C ASP A 742 57.17 -1.24 6.99
N ILE A 743 57.52 -2.05 7.99
CA ILE A 743 58.46 -1.66 9.04
C ILE A 743 59.90 -1.83 8.55
N ALA A 744 60.21 -2.93 7.87
CA ALA A 744 61.57 -3.21 7.40
C ALA A 744 62.11 -2.12 6.47
N GLU A 745 61.28 -1.61 5.55
CA GLU A 745 61.63 -0.53 4.61
C GLU A 745 61.98 0.78 5.34
N LEU A 746 61.18 1.15 6.35
CA LEU A 746 61.46 2.33 7.18
C LEU A 746 62.81 2.22 7.90
N LEU A 747 63.10 1.04 8.47
CA LEU A 747 64.33 0.79 9.21
C LEU A 747 65.58 0.75 8.32
N VAL A 748 65.46 0.31 7.07
CA VAL A 748 66.56 0.35 6.10
C VAL A 748 67.01 1.79 5.85
N GLY A 749 66.07 2.73 5.72
CA GLY A 749 66.37 4.14 5.47
C GLY A 749 67.10 4.85 6.61
N ILE A 750 67.02 4.33 7.84
CA ILE A 750 67.61 4.95 9.05
C ILE A 750 68.64 4.05 9.75
N ARG A 751 69.10 3.00 9.08
CA ARG A 751 70.00 1.99 9.66
C ARG A 751 71.27 2.59 10.28
N GLU A 752 71.93 3.52 9.59
CA GLU A 752 73.18 4.14 10.07
C GLU A 752 72.98 4.96 11.35
N HIS A 753 71.79 5.57 11.49
CA HIS A 753 71.38 6.33 12.67
C HIS A 753 71.11 5.39 13.87
N LEU A 754 70.47 4.25 13.64
CA LEU A 754 70.21 3.22 14.66
C LEU A 754 71.46 2.43 15.08
N ASP A 755 72.48 2.33 14.21
CA ASP A 755 73.77 1.70 14.50
C ASP A 755 74.73 2.64 15.28
N GLY A 756 74.33 3.88 15.58
CA GLY A 756 75.12 4.85 16.36
C GLY A 756 76.30 5.48 15.63
N ARG A 757 76.33 5.44 14.28
CA ARG A 757 77.45 5.95 13.45
C ARG A 757 77.21 7.36 12.87
N GLY A 758 76.46 8.21 13.58
CA GLY A 758 76.01 9.52 13.09
C GLY A 758 76.57 10.74 13.82
N SER A 759 77.87 11.01 13.71
CA SER A 759 78.37 12.40 13.74
C SER A 759 79.64 12.54 12.88
N ALA A 760 79.43 12.74 11.58
CA ALA A 760 80.42 13.39 10.73
C ALA A 760 79.66 14.09 9.61
N GLU A 761 79.69 15.41 9.63
CA GLU A 761 79.29 16.25 8.51
C GLU A 761 79.84 15.69 7.20
N ARG A 762 78.98 15.53 6.20
CA ARG A 762 79.41 15.49 4.80
C ARG A 762 78.51 16.38 3.94
N PRO A 763 79.10 16.97 2.90
CA PRO A 763 78.80 18.33 2.46
C PRO A 763 77.61 18.37 1.51
N LYS A 764 76.95 19.54 1.44
CA LYS A 764 76.00 19.87 0.38
C LYS A 764 76.66 19.72 -1.00
N HIS A 765 76.38 18.64 -1.71
CA HIS A 765 76.55 18.60 -3.16
C HIS A 765 75.23 19.04 -3.82
N ARG A 766 75.16 20.32 -4.20
CA ARG A 766 74.26 20.75 -5.28
C ARG A 766 74.90 20.32 -6.59
N GLY A 767 74.41 19.23 -7.17
CA GLY A 767 74.65 18.86 -8.56
C GLY A 767 73.34 19.00 -9.30
N ASN A 768 73.28 20.01 -10.18
CA ASN A 768 72.14 20.36 -11.01
C ASN A 768 71.92 19.23 -12.04
N VAL A 769 70.70 18.73 -12.17
CA VAL A 769 70.35 17.59 -13.05
C VAL A 769 70.30 17.99 -14.54
N ASP A 770 70.47 19.28 -14.85
CA ASP A 770 70.35 19.80 -16.23
C ASP A 770 71.65 19.82 -17.06
N GLU A 771 72.80 19.36 -16.56
CA GLU A 771 74.08 19.39 -17.34
C GLU A 771 74.63 18.02 -17.78
N ILE A 772 73.94 16.89 -17.54
CA ILE A 772 74.43 15.55 -17.95
C ILE A 772 73.73 14.99 -19.21
N LEU A 773 72.76 15.72 -19.78
CA LEU A 773 72.05 15.27 -20.99
C LEU A 773 72.60 15.83 -22.31
N ASP A 774 73.71 16.57 -22.31
CA ASP A 774 74.33 17.11 -23.53
C ASP A 774 75.68 16.43 -23.91
N LEU A 775 76.04 15.30 -23.28
CA LEU A 775 77.28 14.56 -23.59
C LEU A 775 77.14 13.03 -23.61
N LEU A 776 75.92 12.49 -23.67
CA LEU A 776 75.59 11.10 -23.99
C LEU A 776 74.57 11.06 -25.11
#